data_AF-A0A961IZI1-F1
#
_entry.id   AF-A0A961IZI1-F1
#
_cell.length_a   1.000
_cell.length_b   1.000
_cell.length_c   1.000
_cell.angle_alpha   90.00
_cell.angle_beta   90.00
_cell.angle_gamma   90.00
#
_symmetry.space_group_name_H-M   'P 1'
#
loop_
_entity.id
_entity.type
_entity.pdbx_description
1 polymer ?
#
loop_
_entity_poly.entity_id
_entity_poly.type
_entity_poly.pdbx_seq_one_letter_code
_entity_poly.pdbx_strand_id
1 'polypeptide(L)'
;MRGGLSTLATLCGGRFRRVSKSPRPGDACLGPGPRTVRNRRAMPPETALAMRQAPRPCGTVRRPHPTRICGHLGGSPAMARPGNGMRPVFRPPNPDPWRGAGLFAGAGARRGTESHLADFRLDRLTGQIRRIYERAPKSHAYSGDLSTGQSFLHRDDMLDAFVRTVDRRDDLPHEVTILVGEPEAMGYEALQRRIGSLIHGTEDWETLALPKPIAAAGAWLEEKSEPLVPDDFDQGEPPFIKPFMVSMADDHYELDISRAETLLGWTPGHTLRDVLPEMIANLKSDPVRWYRDNGLTMPHWLRAAKDREDPEALRETHERRFRAAHARNIWAHFLNIALGVWMIAAPLLMGYTGETLMMASDVAAGGLVALGSALALSWRAALIRWGVAAVAVWIMAAPLVFWTESAAAYLNGTLTGAAIFGLAVCTRPAPGIGTLAATTGPTVPPGWDYSPSAWTQRLPIIALAVLGLLVSRYLAAYQMGHVDSLWEPFFIGLPDDPKNGTEEIVTSDVSRAWPVPDAGLGALAYLLEVLVGLIGSARRWRTMPWLVLLFGIMIVPLGVVSITFIVIQPILLGTWCALCLITAAAILIQIPYSVDELIATVQFLRRRKRAGAPLLRVFLTGDTDDGPDDRTRDDFERSPRDLATETLGGGVGISWGLAIGVDLPPAVPSFITRVCGFGFGSLDVIP
;
A
#
# COMPACT_ATOMS: atom_id res chain seq x y z
N MET A 1 7.03 -32.46 22.29
CA MET A 1 7.72 -33.16 21.18
C MET A 1 6.72 -34.03 20.45
N ARG A 2 6.63 -33.86 19.12
CA ARG A 2 6.00 -34.73 18.09
C ARG A 2 4.60 -35.30 18.38
N GLY A 3 3.57 -34.58 17.91
CA GLY A 3 2.21 -35.11 17.79
C GLY A 3 1.17 -34.01 17.52
N GLY A 4 1.20 -33.38 16.35
CA GLY A 4 0.27 -32.27 16.06
C GLY A 4 0.31 -31.75 14.63
N LEU A 5 0.53 -32.62 13.63
CA LEU A 5 0.67 -32.22 12.22
C LEU A 5 -0.10 -33.11 11.23
N SER A 6 -0.95 -34.03 11.71
CA SER A 6 -1.63 -35.01 10.86
C SER A 6 -3.12 -34.74 10.59
N THR A 7 -3.72 -33.66 11.13
CA THR A 7 -5.18 -33.43 10.98
C THR A 7 -5.54 -32.42 9.87
N LEU A 8 -4.58 -31.83 9.16
CA LEU A 8 -4.81 -30.84 8.10
C LEU A 8 -4.77 -31.42 6.66
N ALA A 9 -4.55 -32.72 6.49
CA ALA A 9 -4.33 -33.35 5.17
C ALA A 9 -5.57 -34.04 4.56
N THR A 10 -6.69 -34.17 5.29
CA THR A 10 -7.81 -35.05 4.86
C THR A 10 -8.96 -34.33 4.14
N LEU A 11 -8.83 -33.04 3.81
CA LEU A 11 -9.85 -32.29 3.04
C LEU A 11 -9.50 -32.06 1.55
N CYS A 12 -8.33 -32.53 1.08
CA CYS A 12 -7.85 -32.30 -0.30
C CYS A 12 -8.07 -33.47 -1.27
N GLY A 13 -8.97 -34.41 -0.99
CA GLY A 13 -9.16 -35.65 -1.75
C GLY A 13 -10.44 -35.73 -2.60
N GLY A 14 -10.69 -34.77 -3.51
CA GLY A 14 -11.86 -34.79 -4.41
C GLY A 14 -11.49 -35.10 -5.87
N ARG A 15 -11.86 -36.29 -6.37
CA ARG A 15 -11.62 -36.76 -7.75
C ARG A 15 -12.25 -35.84 -8.81
N PHE A 16 -11.42 -35.36 -9.74
CA PHE A 16 -11.84 -34.79 -11.02
C PHE A 16 -12.60 -35.82 -11.88
N ARG A 17 -13.89 -35.58 -12.16
CA ARG A 17 -14.58 -36.21 -13.30
C ARG A 17 -14.44 -35.32 -14.53
N ARG A 18 -13.69 -35.79 -15.53
CA ARG A 18 -13.73 -35.27 -16.90
C ARG A 18 -15.13 -35.45 -17.46
N VAL A 19 -15.78 -34.35 -17.86
CA VAL A 19 -16.84 -34.41 -18.87
C VAL A 19 -16.31 -33.72 -20.12
N SER A 20 -15.85 -34.55 -21.04
CA SER A 20 -15.59 -34.17 -22.42
C SER A 20 -16.91 -33.95 -23.14
N LYS A 21 -17.07 -32.81 -23.83
CA LYS A 21 -17.65 -32.71 -25.18
C LYS A 21 -17.51 -31.28 -25.69
N SER A 22 -16.61 -31.10 -26.64
CA SER A 22 -16.70 -30.02 -27.63
C SER A 22 -17.85 -30.30 -28.60
N PRO A 23 -18.34 -29.27 -29.29
CA PRO A 23 -18.19 -29.32 -30.75
C PRO A 23 -17.68 -28.00 -31.35
N ARG A 24 -17.02 -28.17 -32.51
CA ARG A 24 -16.46 -27.16 -33.40
C ARG A 24 -17.54 -26.45 -34.24
N PRO A 25 -17.21 -25.32 -34.91
CA PRO A 25 -18.16 -24.41 -35.55
C PRO A 25 -18.51 -24.82 -36.98
N GLY A 26 -19.68 -24.39 -37.46
CA GLY A 26 -20.09 -24.53 -38.87
C GLY A 26 -21.43 -23.85 -39.16
N ASP A 27 -21.34 -22.75 -39.92
CA ASP A 27 -22.23 -22.23 -40.97
C ASP A 27 -23.74 -21.98 -40.78
N ALA A 28 -24.07 -20.68 -40.94
CA ALA A 28 -25.19 -20.07 -41.69
C ALA A 28 -26.66 -20.44 -41.41
N CYS A 29 -27.48 -19.42 -41.05
CA CYS A 29 -28.60 -18.90 -41.87
C CYS A 29 -29.48 -17.84 -41.13
N LEU A 30 -29.66 -16.69 -41.78
CA LEU A 30 -30.88 -15.89 -41.99
C LEU A 30 -31.97 -15.77 -40.89
N GLY A 31 -32.07 -14.57 -40.27
CA GLY A 31 -33.26 -13.75 -39.89
C GLY A 31 -34.49 -14.37 -39.16
N PRO A 32 -35.51 -13.58 -38.73
CA PRO A 32 -35.69 -12.12 -38.79
C PRO A 32 -35.86 -11.44 -37.40
N GLY A 33 -35.74 -10.10 -37.36
CA GLY A 33 -35.92 -9.29 -36.15
C GLY A 33 -37.38 -9.18 -35.66
N PRO A 34 -37.60 -8.52 -34.52
CA PRO A 34 -38.51 -7.37 -34.57
C PRO A 34 -38.16 -6.18 -33.65
N ARG A 35 -38.44 -5.01 -34.21
CA ARG A 35 -39.15 -3.85 -33.64
C ARG A 35 -38.53 -3.08 -32.48
N THR A 36 -37.89 -1.98 -32.88
CA THR A 36 -37.70 -0.73 -32.16
C THR A 36 -39.00 -0.11 -31.64
N VAL A 37 -39.07 0.18 -30.35
CA VAL A 37 -40.01 1.15 -29.78
C VAL A 37 -39.19 2.38 -29.38
N ARG A 38 -39.39 3.46 -30.14
CA ARG A 38 -38.98 4.83 -29.79
C ARG A 38 -39.79 5.28 -28.57
N ASN A 39 -39.13 5.82 -27.56
CA ASN A 39 -39.77 6.83 -26.72
C ASN A 39 -38.84 8.01 -26.47
N ARG A 40 -39.31 9.19 -26.90
CA ARG A 40 -38.69 10.50 -26.75
C ARG A 40 -39.10 11.10 -25.41
N ARG A 41 -38.13 11.58 -24.62
CA ARG A 41 -38.26 12.72 -23.69
C ARG A 41 -36.91 13.44 -23.69
N ALA A 42 -36.77 14.56 -24.41
CA ALA A 42 -36.99 15.93 -23.96
C ALA A 42 -35.95 16.38 -22.91
N MET A 43 -34.89 17.03 -23.38
CA MET A 43 -33.97 17.88 -22.60
C MET A 43 -34.42 19.36 -22.75
N PRO A 44 -34.28 20.21 -21.72
CA PRO A 44 -34.62 21.62 -21.80
C PRO A 44 -33.52 22.47 -22.47
N PRO A 45 -33.86 23.67 -23.00
CA PRO A 45 -32.97 24.51 -23.81
C PRO A 45 -32.29 25.61 -23.00
N GLU A 46 -31.05 25.94 -23.35
CA GLU A 46 -30.27 27.18 -23.13
C GLU A 46 -28.80 26.75 -23.32
N THR A 47 -28.04 27.09 -24.36
CA THR A 47 -27.76 28.40 -24.92
C THR A 47 -27.08 28.15 -26.28
N ALA A 48 -27.60 28.72 -27.37
CA ALA A 48 -26.98 28.65 -28.69
C ALA A 48 -26.78 30.08 -29.24
N LEU A 49 -25.53 30.55 -29.25
CA LEU A 49 -24.95 31.55 -30.16
C LEU A 49 -23.46 31.62 -29.79
N ALA A 50 -22.52 31.08 -30.57
CA ALA A 50 -22.07 31.71 -31.80
C ALA A 50 -21.53 30.69 -32.82
N MET A 51 -21.77 31.05 -34.07
CA MET A 51 -21.57 30.31 -35.31
C MET A 51 -20.18 30.57 -35.92
N ARG A 52 -19.66 29.53 -36.60
CA ARG A 52 -18.86 29.55 -37.86
C ARG A 52 -17.43 30.11 -37.71
N GLN A 53 -16.37 29.53 -38.25
CA GLN A 53 -16.13 29.06 -39.62
C GLN A 53 -14.96 28.05 -39.64
N ALA A 54 -15.02 27.04 -40.51
CA ALA A 54 -13.88 26.24 -40.99
C ALA A 54 -13.60 26.60 -42.45
N PRO A 55 -12.37 26.36 -42.95
CA PRO A 55 -12.28 25.45 -44.10
C PRO A 55 -11.04 24.53 -44.10
N ARG A 56 -11.23 23.31 -44.67
CA ARG A 56 -10.16 22.44 -45.20
C ARG A 56 -9.90 22.78 -46.68
N PRO A 57 -8.75 22.35 -47.23
CA PRO A 57 -8.80 21.77 -48.58
C PRO A 57 -8.02 20.44 -48.74
N CYS A 58 -8.44 19.73 -49.80
CA CYS A 58 -7.93 18.47 -50.35
C CYS A 58 -6.56 18.60 -51.03
N GLY A 59 -5.87 17.46 -51.22
CA GLY A 59 -4.75 17.31 -52.16
C GLY A 59 -4.26 15.86 -52.28
N THR A 60 -4.68 15.18 -53.34
CA THR A 60 -4.27 13.85 -53.84
C THR A 60 -2.90 13.86 -54.54
N VAL A 61 -2.02 12.86 -54.32
CA VAL A 61 -1.01 12.42 -55.31
C VAL A 61 -0.70 10.91 -55.20
N ARG A 62 -0.57 10.26 -56.36
CA ARG A 62 -0.37 8.83 -56.68
C ARG A 62 1.06 8.31 -56.45
N ARG A 63 1.17 6.98 -56.28
CA ARG A 63 2.40 6.13 -56.37
C ARG A 63 3.02 6.11 -57.79
N PRO A 64 4.25 5.58 -57.96
CA PRO A 64 4.37 4.16 -58.38
C PRO A 64 5.54 3.35 -57.76
N HIS A 65 5.43 2.02 -57.91
CA HIS A 65 6.38 0.94 -57.59
C HIS A 65 7.62 0.91 -58.52
N PRO A 66 8.64 0.08 -58.22
CA PRO A 66 8.75 -1.19 -58.97
C PRO A 66 9.08 -2.46 -58.15
N THR A 67 8.74 -3.58 -58.81
CA THR A 67 8.88 -5.04 -58.61
C THR A 67 10.30 -5.58 -58.37
N ARG A 68 10.51 -6.50 -57.41
CA ARG A 68 10.66 -7.99 -57.53
C ARG A 68 11.72 -8.51 -58.52
N ILE A 69 12.75 -9.22 -58.01
CA ILE A 69 13.34 -10.45 -58.60
C ILE A 69 13.85 -11.39 -57.47
N CYS A 70 13.58 -12.69 -57.61
CA CYS A 70 13.98 -13.83 -56.75
C CYS A 70 15.23 -14.58 -57.30
N GLY A 71 15.88 -15.39 -56.46
CA GLY A 71 16.76 -16.52 -56.86
C GLY A 71 17.92 -16.74 -55.86
N HIS A 72 17.82 -17.55 -54.81
CA HIS A 72 17.98 -19.02 -54.66
C HIS A 72 19.40 -19.62 -54.86
N LEU A 73 19.82 -20.41 -53.84
CA LEU A 73 20.84 -21.48 -53.81
C LEU A 73 22.31 -21.01 -53.81
N GLY A 74 23.25 -21.45 -52.98
CA GLY A 74 23.38 -22.65 -52.14
C GLY A 74 24.78 -23.26 -52.39
N GLY A 75 25.61 -23.49 -51.36
CA GLY A 75 26.81 -24.35 -51.45
C GLY A 75 28.16 -23.75 -51.01
N SER A 76 28.66 -24.22 -49.86
CA SER A 76 30.09 -24.43 -49.55
C SER A 76 30.43 -25.90 -49.86
N PRO A 77 31.70 -26.37 -50.05
CA PRO A 77 32.84 -26.08 -49.15
C PRO A 77 34.30 -26.17 -49.73
N ALA A 78 35.25 -25.73 -48.89
CA ALA A 78 36.59 -26.28 -48.56
C ALA A 78 37.86 -26.19 -49.47
N MET A 79 38.94 -25.81 -48.76
CA MET A 79 40.41 -26.06 -48.90
C MET A 79 41.28 -25.25 -49.88
N ALA A 80 42.16 -24.40 -49.32
CA ALA A 80 43.63 -24.56 -49.34
C ALA A 80 44.36 -23.41 -48.60
N ARG A 81 45.34 -23.75 -47.75
CA ARG A 81 46.46 -22.90 -47.25
C ARG A 81 47.73 -23.35 -47.97
N PRO A 82 48.82 -22.56 -48.15
CA PRO A 82 49.55 -21.89 -47.05
C PRO A 82 50.23 -20.54 -47.40
N GLY A 83 50.81 -19.86 -46.39
CA GLY A 83 51.78 -18.77 -46.61
C GLY A 83 51.89 -17.78 -45.45
N ASN A 84 53.00 -17.85 -44.72
CA ASN A 84 53.36 -17.03 -43.55
C ASN A 84 53.44 -15.52 -43.82
N GLY A 85 53.01 -14.74 -42.83
CA GLY A 85 53.32 -13.30 -42.71
C GLY A 85 52.70 -12.70 -41.45
N MET A 86 53.43 -12.72 -40.34
CA MET A 86 53.07 -12.01 -39.11
C MET A 86 52.91 -10.50 -39.41
N ARG A 87 51.70 -9.98 -39.21
CA ARG A 87 51.44 -8.57 -38.88
C ARG A 87 50.38 -8.54 -37.77
N PRO A 88 50.59 -7.79 -36.67
CA PRO A 88 49.57 -7.66 -35.65
C PRO A 88 48.42 -6.81 -36.22
N VAL A 89 47.30 -7.47 -36.54
CA VAL A 89 46.04 -6.80 -36.87
C VAL A 89 45.36 -6.45 -35.56
N PHE A 90 45.39 -5.17 -35.20
CA PHE A 90 44.46 -4.60 -34.23
C PHE A 90 43.05 -4.72 -34.83
N ARG A 91 42.23 -5.64 -34.32
CA ARG A 91 40.78 -5.58 -34.55
C ARG A 91 40.25 -4.38 -33.78
N PRO A 92 39.51 -3.44 -34.40
CA PRO A 92 38.74 -2.49 -33.61
C PRO A 92 37.71 -3.28 -32.80
N PRO A 93 37.62 -3.08 -31.47
CA PRO A 93 36.43 -3.51 -30.76
C PRO A 93 35.24 -2.69 -31.25
N ASN A 94 34.14 -3.40 -31.46
CA ASN A 94 32.77 -2.96 -31.70
C ASN A 94 32.46 -1.54 -31.15
N PRO A 95 31.85 -0.62 -31.92
CA PRO A 95 31.44 0.67 -31.38
C PRO A 95 30.21 0.50 -30.46
N ASP A 96 30.14 1.37 -29.45
CA ASP A 96 29.06 1.59 -28.49
C ASP A 96 28.96 0.68 -27.25
N PRO A 97 29.46 1.21 -26.11
CA PRO A 97 28.67 1.21 -24.87
C PRO A 97 28.48 2.59 -24.19
N TRP A 98 28.88 3.71 -24.81
CA TRP A 98 28.96 5.01 -24.11
C TRP A 98 27.87 6.03 -24.49
N ARG A 99 26.59 5.70 -24.29
CA ARG A 99 25.48 6.67 -24.37
C ARG A 99 24.68 6.73 -23.07
N GLY A 100 25.21 7.49 -22.12
CA GLY A 100 24.53 8.05 -20.96
C GLY A 100 25.22 9.37 -20.63
N ALA A 101 24.44 10.43 -20.36
CA ALA A 101 24.92 11.80 -20.16
C ALA A 101 26.11 11.84 -19.18
N GLY A 102 27.33 11.93 -19.72
CA GLY A 102 28.55 11.79 -18.94
C GLY A 102 28.87 13.12 -18.27
N LEU A 103 28.64 13.19 -16.96
CA LEU A 103 29.15 14.26 -16.11
C LEU A 103 30.14 13.65 -15.12
N PHE A 104 31.37 14.16 -15.10
CA PHE A 104 32.41 13.76 -14.15
C PHE A 104 32.56 14.83 -13.06
N ALA A 105 32.62 14.40 -11.80
CA ALA A 105 32.89 15.29 -10.66
C ALA A 105 34.40 15.33 -10.36
N GLY A 106 34.99 16.52 -10.36
CA GLY A 106 36.43 16.74 -10.18
C GLY A 106 36.84 16.89 -8.71
N ALA A 107 37.77 16.04 -8.24
CA ALA A 107 38.71 16.36 -7.15
C ALA A 107 39.92 15.41 -7.18
N GLY A 108 41.12 15.98 -7.17
CA GLY A 108 42.39 15.25 -7.16
C GLY A 108 42.62 14.48 -5.85
N ALA A 109 43.07 13.23 -5.97
CA ALA A 109 43.49 12.43 -4.82
C ALA A 109 44.75 11.63 -5.18
N ARG A 110 45.69 11.57 -4.23
CA ARG A 110 46.94 10.80 -4.33
C ARG A 110 46.63 9.31 -4.50
N ARG A 111 47.42 8.66 -5.37
CA ARG A 111 47.33 7.23 -5.75
C ARG A 111 47.19 6.33 -4.52
N GLY A 112 46.10 5.56 -4.44
CA GLY A 112 45.94 4.51 -3.42
C GLY A 112 44.56 3.84 -3.29
N THR A 113 43.46 4.44 -3.76
CA THR A 113 42.08 3.96 -3.48
C THR A 113 41.15 4.05 -4.71
N GLU A 114 41.64 3.68 -5.88
CA GLU A 114 40.98 4.04 -7.16
C GLU A 114 39.70 3.24 -7.51
N SER A 115 39.48 2.03 -6.99
CA SER A 115 38.31 1.23 -7.40
C SER A 115 36.99 1.65 -6.74
N HIS A 116 37.01 1.98 -5.44
CA HIS A 116 35.78 2.38 -4.71
C HIS A 116 35.38 3.84 -4.96
N LEU A 117 36.31 4.70 -5.39
CA LEU A 117 36.08 6.14 -5.57
C LEU A 117 35.52 6.51 -6.96
N ALA A 118 35.72 5.66 -7.98
CA ALA A 118 35.22 5.89 -9.33
C ALA A 118 33.72 5.57 -9.45
N ASP A 119 33.26 4.44 -8.89
CA ASP A 119 31.82 4.13 -8.74
C ASP A 119 31.11 5.21 -7.90
N PHE A 120 31.78 5.74 -6.88
CA PHE A 120 31.24 6.71 -5.93
C PHE A 120 30.87 8.09 -6.52
N ARG A 121 31.49 8.51 -7.63
CA ARG A 121 31.36 9.89 -8.16
C ARG A 121 30.19 10.05 -9.14
N LEU A 122 29.86 9.03 -9.94
CA LEU A 122 28.66 9.03 -10.79
C LEU A 122 27.36 8.92 -9.96
N ASP A 123 27.45 8.37 -8.75
CA ASP A 123 26.31 8.09 -7.88
C ASP A 123 25.70 9.31 -7.16
N ARG A 124 26.39 10.48 -7.09
CA ARG A 124 25.84 11.63 -6.35
C ARG A 124 24.65 12.28 -7.05
N LEU A 125 24.82 12.70 -8.31
CA LEU A 125 23.77 13.41 -9.05
C LEU A 125 22.64 12.45 -9.45
N THR A 126 22.99 11.31 -10.04
CA THR A 126 22.03 10.28 -10.46
C THR A 126 21.27 9.71 -9.26
N GLY A 127 21.96 9.46 -8.13
CA GLY A 127 21.32 9.06 -6.88
C GLY A 127 20.41 10.14 -6.28
N GLN A 128 20.77 11.43 -6.40
CA GLN A 128 19.92 12.55 -6.00
C GLN A 128 18.66 12.65 -6.87
N ILE A 129 18.81 12.54 -8.20
CA ILE A 129 17.70 12.48 -9.14
C ILE A 129 16.78 11.29 -8.81
N ARG A 130 17.32 10.08 -8.59
CA ARG A 130 16.57 8.88 -8.16
C ARG A 130 15.77 9.14 -6.89
N ARG A 131 16.39 9.67 -5.83
CA ARG A 131 15.72 9.95 -4.55
C ARG A 131 14.58 10.95 -4.70
N ILE A 132 14.77 11.98 -5.52
CA ILE A 132 13.72 12.99 -5.79
C ILE A 132 12.61 12.37 -6.65
N TYR A 133 12.96 11.61 -7.69
CA TYR A 133 12.00 10.89 -8.55
C TYR A 133 11.10 9.95 -7.75
N GLU A 134 11.66 9.19 -6.82
CA GLU A 134 10.94 8.25 -5.95
C GLU A 134 10.29 8.93 -4.73
N ARG A 135 10.48 10.25 -4.53
CA ARG A 135 10.06 10.99 -3.31
C ARG A 135 10.54 10.32 -2.02
N ALA A 136 11.76 9.78 -2.03
CA ALA A 136 12.35 9.17 -0.84
C ALA A 136 12.48 10.23 0.28
N PRO A 137 12.15 9.94 1.55
CA PRO A 137 12.23 10.94 2.62
C PRO A 137 13.59 11.64 2.73
N LYS A 138 14.68 10.91 2.46
CA LYS A 138 16.05 11.45 2.43
C LYS A 138 16.30 12.51 1.36
N SER A 139 15.44 12.61 0.34
CA SER A 139 15.54 13.66 -0.67
C SER A 139 15.26 15.07 -0.13
N HIS A 140 14.71 15.18 1.08
CA HIS A 140 14.48 16.45 1.77
C HIS A 140 15.52 16.74 2.85
N ALA A 141 16.54 15.90 3.02
CA ALA A 141 17.50 16.02 4.11
C ALA A 141 18.92 16.22 3.57
N TYR A 142 19.63 17.24 4.06
CA TYR A 142 21.03 17.48 3.79
C TYR A 142 21.79 17.81 5.07
N SER A 143 23.02 17.34 5.23
CA SER A 143 23.77 17.46 6.49
C SER A 143 24.83 18.58 6.48
N GLY A 144 24.94 19.34 5.39
CA GLY A 144 25.88 20.44 5.25
C GLY A 144 25.19 21.76 4.89
N ASP A 145 25.99 22.78 4.62
CA ASP A 145 25.50 24.08 4.14
C ASP A 145 24.82 23.94 2.76
N LEU A 146 23.57 24.39 2.67
CA LEU A 146 22.72 24.30 1.48
C LEU A 146 23.24 25.10 0.28
N SER A 147 24.10 26.09 0.52
CA SER A 147 24.77 26.89 -0.52
C SER A 147 25.97 26.18 -1.14
N THR A 148 26.46 25.10 -0.53
CA THR A 148 27.63 24.36 -1.02
C THR A 148 27.29 23.60 -2.29
N GLY A 149 28.21 23.60 -3.25
CA GLY A 149 28.02 23.04 -4.57
C GLY A 149 29.25 22.26 -5.01
N GLN A 150 29.08 21.41 -6.02
CA GLN A 150 30.17 20.68 -6.64
C GLN A 150 30.23 21.02 -8.12
N SER A 151 31.42 21.34 -8.61
CA SER A 151 31.66 21.49 -10.04
C SER A 151 31.51 20.15 -10.75
N PHE A 152 30.79 20.17 -11.87
CA PHE A 152 30.65 19.04 -12.79
C PHE A 152 31.35 19.35 -14.12
N LEU A 153 31.72 18.32 -14.84
CA LEU A 153 32.33 18.42 -16.16
C LEU A 153 31.57 17.55 -17.17
N HIS A 154 31.00 18.18 -18.19
CA HIS A 154 30.32 17.46 -19.27
C HIS A 154 31.32 16.64 -20.10
N ARG A 155 30.91 15.46 -20.57
CA ARG A 155 31.77 14.51 -21.29
C ARG A 155 32.37 15.12 -22.55
N ASP A 156 31.57 15.85 -23.31
CA ASP A 156 32.04 16.40 -24.58
C ASP A 156 33.05 17.53 -24.33
N ASP A 157 32.87 18.30 -23.25
CA ASP A 157 33.82 19.32 -22.81
C ASP A 157 35.12 18.68 -22.27
N MET A 158 35.01 17.55 -21.56
CA MET A 158 36.16 16.74 -21.13
C MET A 158 36.97 16.22 -22.32
N LEU A 159 36.29 15.70 -23.36
CA LEU A 159 36.95 15.22 -24.56
C LEU A 159 37.63 16.38 -25.31
N ASP A 160 36.98 17.53 -25.43
CA ASP A 160 37.57 18.74 -26.03
C ASP A 160 38.83 19.19 -25.26
N ALA A 161 38.80 19.17 -23.93
CA ALA A 161 39.96 19.47 -23.10
C ALA A 161 41.13 18.52 -23.37
N PHE A 162 40.86 17.21 -23.48
CA PHE A 162 41.90 16.23 -23.80
C PHE A 162 42.47 16.43 -25.19
N VAL A 163 41.63 16.63 -26.20
CA VAL A 163 42.07 16.89 -27.58
C VAL A 163 42.99 18.11 -27.63
N ARG A 164 42.57 19.23 -27.03
CA ARG A 164 43.38 20.46 -26.97
C ARG A 164 44.69 20.28 -26.22
N THR A 165 44.69 19.46 -25.17
CA THR A 165 45.92 19.13 -24.42
C THR A 165 46.89 18.35 -25.31
N VAL A 166 46.39 17.35 -26.07
CA VAL A 166 47.21 16.57 -26.99
C VAL A 166 47.71 17.44 -28.14
N ASP A 167 46.88 18.31 -28.70
CA ASP A 167 47.24 19.19 -29.82
C ASP A 167 48.35 20.19 -29.45
N ARG A 168 48.35 20.66 -28.19
CA ARG A 168 49.31 21.66 -27.68
C ARG A 168 50.44 21.05 -26.85
N ARG A 169 50.59 19.73 -26.85
CA ARG A 169 51.56 19.00 -26.01
C ARG A 169 52.99 19.50 -26.11
N ASP A 170 53.40 20.04 -27.26
CA ASP A 170 54.75 20.53 -27.50
C ASP A 170 54.98 21.93 -26.90
N ASP A 171 53.90 22.68 -26.63
CA ASP A 171 53.91 24.02 -26.02
C ASP A 171 53.66 23.99 -24.50
N LEU A 172 53.28 22.83 -23.95
CA LEU A 172 52.99 22.67 -22.53
C LEU A 172 54.25 22.37 -21.71
N PRO A 173 54.30 22.81 -20.43
CA PRO A 173 55.37 22.40 -19.52
C PRO A 173 55.43 20.88 -19.37
N HIS A 174 56.63 20.34 -19.14
CA HIS A 174 56.86 18.90 -18.96
C HIS A 174 56.01 18.30 -17.82
N GLU A 175 55.65 19.10 -16.82
CA GLU A 175 54.68 18.76 -15.79
C GLU A 175 53.75 19.96 -15.56
N VAL A 176 52.45 19.78 -15.79
CA VAL A 176 51.44 20.82 -15.57
C VAL A 176 50.14 20.21 -15.06
N THR A 177 49.54 20.84 -14.05
CA THR A 177 48.21 20.49 -13.55
C THR A 177 47.21 21.51 -14.06
N ILE A 178 46.20 21.04 -14.79
CA ILE A 178 45.12 21.82 -15.38
C ILE A 178 43.80 21.31 -14.81
N LEU A 179 43.02 22.22 -14.20
CA LEU A 179 41.68 21.92 -13.71
C LEU A 179 40.67 22.19 -14.84
N VAL A 180 39.77 21.24 -15.07
CA VAL A 180 38.73 21.32 -16.09
C VAL A 180 37.39 20.95 -15.46
N GLY A 181 36.39 21.82 -15.63
CA GLY A 181 35.04 21.68 -15.09
C GLY A 181 34.29 23.01 -15.15
N GLU A 182 33.07 23.03 -14.63
CA GLU A 182 32.29 24.24 -14.48
C GLU A 182 32.93 25.17 -13.44
N PRO A 183 33.15 26.46 -13.74
CA PRO A 183 33.76 27.40 -12.80
C PRO A 183 32.84 27.72 -11.63
N GLU A 184 31.53 27.79 -11.88
CA GLU A 184 30.50 28.08 -10.88
C GLU A 184 29.69 26.80 -10.55
N ALA A 185 29.66 26.43 -9.27
CA ALA A 185 28.92 25.26 -8.83
C ALA A 185 27.50 25.64 -8.35
N MET A 186 26.49 24.88 -8.80
CA MET A 186 25.14 25.06 -8.25
C MET A 186 25.09 24.58 -6.81
N GLY A 187 24.60 25.44 -5.90
CA GLY A 187 24.35 25.07 -4.51
C GLY A 187 23.36 23.91 -4.39
N TYR A 188 23.51 23.09 -3.34
CA TYR A 188 22.75 21.86 -3.16
C TYR A 188 21.24 22.07 -3.13
N GLU A 189 20.76 23.10 -2.42
CA GLU A 189 19.33 23.45 -2.39
C GLU A 189 18.82 23.88 -3.78
N ALA A 190 19.58 24.73 -4.49
CA ALA A 190 19.20 25.17 -5.82
C ALA A 190 19.10 23.99 -6.79
N LEU A 191 20.04 23.03 -6.70
CA LEU A 191 20.03 21.81 -7.49
C LEU A 191 18.83 20.91 -7.14
N GLN A 192 18.59 20.64 -5.85
CA GLN A 192 17.42 19.84 -5.43
C GLN A 192 16.10 20.48 -5.86
N ARG A 193 15.94 21.79 -5.64
CA ARG A 193 14.75 22.54 -6.03
C ARG A 193 14.53 22.47 -7.53
N ARG A 194 15.59 22.63 -8.33
CA ARG A 194 15.51 22.52 -9.80
C ARG A 194 15.12 21.12 -10.25
N ILE A 195 15.71 20.07 -9.69
CA ILE A 195 15.36 18.68 -10.00
C ILE A 195 13.90 18.40 -9.60
N GLY A 196 13.49 18.81 -8.40
CA GLY A 196 12.12 18.65 -7.90
C GLY A 196 11.09 19.34 -8.79
N SER A 197 11.39 20.56 -9.25
CA SER A 197 10.57 21.32 -10.20
C SER A 197 10.46 20.59 -11.55
N LEU A 198 11.57 20.11 -12.12
CA LEU A 198 11.56 19.42 -13.41
C LEU A 198 10.82 18.07 -13.38
N ILE A 199 10.93 17.31 -12.28
CA ILE A 199 10.31 15.99 -12.16
C ILE A 199 8.82 16.10 -11.80
N HIS A 200 8.49 16.90 -10.79
CA HIS A 200 7.16 16.91 -10.17
C HIS A 200 6.32 18.14 -10.53
N GLY A 201 6.89 19.10 -11.24
CA GLY A 201 6.22 20.36 -11.57
C GLY A 201 5.90 21.21 -10.34
N THR A 202 6.65 21.05 -9.24
CA THR A 202 6.43 21.77 -7.97
C THR A 202 7.60 22.69 -7.66
N GLU A 203 7.34 23.94 -7.30
CA GLU A 203 8.37 24.87 -6.84
C GLU A 203 8.68 24.70 -5.33
N ASP A 204 7.76 24.11 -4.57
CA ASP A 204 7.85 23.90 -3.11
C ASP A 204 8.68 22.67 -2.70
N TRP A 205 9.77 22.41 -3.42
CA TRP A 205 10.71 21.36 -3.02
C TRP A 205 11.67 21.91 -1.98
N GLU A 206 11.40 21.60 -0.71
CA GLU A 206 12.15 22.09 0.43
C GLU A 206 13.26 21.12 0.84
N THR A 207 14.45 21.65 1.10
CA THR A 207 15.60 20.88 1.60
C THR A 207 15.90 21.33 3.02
N LEU A 208 15.82 20.40 3.97
CA LEU A 208 16.06 20.62 5.39
C LEU A 208 17.54 20.38 5.71
N ALA A 209 18.17 21.37 6.32
CA ALA A 209 19.50 21.23 6.91
C ALA A 209 19.40 20.46 8.24
N LEU A 210 19.95 19.25 8.29
CA LEU A 210 20.05 18.46 9.51
C LEU A 210 21.37 18.77 10.23
N PRO A 211 21.35 19.06 11.55
CA PRO A 211 22.57 19.18 12.33
C PRO A 211 23.45 17.95 12.16
N LYS A 212 24.74 18.16 11.90
CA LYS A 212 25.72 17.08 11.65
C LYS A 212 25.68 15.93 12.67
N PRO A 213 25.55 16.17 14.00
CA PRO A 213 25.46 15.07 14.97
C PRO A 213 24.22 14.20 14.78
N ILE A 214 23.09 14.81 14.44
CA ILE A 214 21.82 14.10 14.18
C ILE A 214 21.93 13.31 12.88
N ALA A 215 22.47 13.93 11.82
CA ALA A 215 22.69 13.27 10.54
C ALA A 215 23.68 12.10 10.65
N ALA A 216 24.79 12.26 11.39
CA ALA A 216 25.78 11.22 11.62
C ALA A 216 25.21 10.07 12.47
N ALA A 217 24.47 10.38 13.53
CA ALA A 217 23.77 9.38 14.34
C ALA A 217 22.72 8.61 13.52
N GLY A 218 21.96 9.31 12.68
CA GLY A 218 20.99 8.71 11.76
C GLY A 218 21.64 7.78 10.75
N ALA A 219 22.72 8.23 10.08
CA ALA A 219 23.46 7.41 9.12
C ALA A 219 24.13 6.20 9.78
N TRP A 220 24.68 6.36 10.99
CA TRP A 220 25.26 5.27 11.78
C TRP A 220 24.20 4.25 12.20
N LEU A 221 23.05 4.71 12.69
CA LEU A 221 21.95 3.84 13.09
C LEU A 221 21.42 3.06 11.89
N GLU A 222 21.28 3.73 10.75
CA GLU A 222 20.83 3.10 9.51
C GLU A 222 21.81 2.00 9.06
N GLU A 223 23.11 2.31 9.03
CA GLU A 223 24.16 1.34 8.70
C GLU A 223 24.18 0.14 9.67
N LYS A 224 23.91 0.37 10.97
CA LYS A 224 23.80 -0.70 11.96
C LYS A 224 22.50 -1.48 11.88
N SER A 225 21.44 -0.87 11.37
CA SER A 225 20.13 -1.48 11.20
C SER A 225 19.97 -2.24 9.89
N GLU A 226 20.92 -2.13 8.95
CA GLU A 226 20.89 -2.86 7.67
C GLU A 226 20.68 -4.38 7.85
N PRO A 227 21.30 -5.08 8.82
CA PRO A 227 20.99 -6.49 9.07
C PRO A 227 19.56 -6.76 9.60
N LEU A 228 18.84 -5.73 10.04
CA LEU A 228 17.49 -5.81 10.60
C LEU A 228 16.41 -5.34 9.60
N VAL A 229 16.76 -4.48 8.65
CA VAL A 229 15.84 -4.04 7.59
C VAL A 229 15.66 -5.21 6.62
N PRO A 230 14.42 -5.66 6.37
CA PRO A 230 14.23 -6.77 5.43
C PRO A 230 14.59 -6.36 3.99
N ASP A 231 15.33 -7.23 3.30
CA ASP A 231 15.69 -7.10 1.86
C ASP A 231 14.50 -6.76 0.95
N ASP A 232 13.28 -7.10 1.39
CA ASP A 232 12.03 -6.76 0.72
C ASP A 232 11.81 -5.24 0.55
N PHE A 233 12.44 -4.39 1.38
CA PHE A 233 12.32 -2.94 1.33
C PHE A 233 13.50 -2.24 0.66
N ASP A 234 14.72 -2.62 0.99
CA ASP A 234 15.97 -1.98 0.54
C ASP A 234 16.68 -2.74 -0.59
N GLN A 235 16.21 -3.94 -0.94
CA GLN A 235 16.78 -4.81 -1.97
C GLN A 235 18.22 -5.24 -1.67
N GLY A 236 18.62 -5.24 -0.39
CA GLY A 236 19.97 -5.59 0.06
C GLY A 236 21.03 -4.55 -0.33
N GLU A 237 20.63 -3.31 -0.68
CA GLU A 237 21.58 -2.23 -0.91
C GLU A 237 21.99 -1.58 0.42
N PRO A 238 23.29 -1.52 0.75
CA PRO A 238 23.73 -0.82 1.94
C PRO A 238 23.40 0.68 1.82
N PRO A 239 23.17 1.38 2.94
CA PRO A 239 22.89 2.82 2.91
C PRO A 239 23.99 3.59 2.18
N PHE A 240 23.60 4.36 1.15
CA PHE A 240 24.53 5.17 0.36
C PHE A 240 25.21 6.26 1.21
N ILE A 241 24.46 6.88 2.13
CA ILE A 241 24.99 7.93 3.00
C ILE A 241 25.73 7.26 4.16
N LYS A 242 27.06 7.39 4.16
CA LYS A 242 27.91 6.88 5.24
C LYS A 242 28.23 7.98 6.26
N PRO A 243 28.48 7.63 7.55
CA PRO A 243 28.76 8.62 8.58
C PRO A 243 29.92 9.58 8.24
N PHE A 244 30.99 9.10 7.57
CA PHE A 244 32.12 9.94 7.17
C PHE A 244 31.77 10.97 6.07
N MET A 245 30.70 10.73 5.29
CA MET A 245 30.26 11.68 4.26
C MET A 245 29.64 12.93 4.87
N VAL A 246 29.09 12.81 6.10
CA VAL A 246 28.48 13.93 6.83
C VAL A 246 29.52 14.99 7.21
N SER A 247 30.76 14.58 7.52
CA SER A 247 31.83 15.54 7.82
C SER A 247 32.30 16.33 6.60
N MET A 248 32.20 15.75 5.40
CA MET A 248 32.61 16.36 4.12
C MET A 248 31.47 17.11 3.41
N ALA A 249 30.29 17.19 4.02
CA ALA A 249 29.10 17.78 3.38
C ALA A 249 29.16 19.31 3.24
N ASP A 250 30.10 19.99 3.90
CA ASP A 250 30.28 21.44 3.79
C ASP A 250 31.30 21.85 2.72
N ASP A 251 31.93 20.87 2.04
CA ASP A 251 32.96 21.19 1.06
C ASP A 251 32.33 21.81 -0.19
N HIS A 252 32.65 23.08 -0.45
CA HIS A 252 32.29 23.81 -1.65
C HIS A 252 33.42 23.72 -2.69
N TYR A 253 33.16 23.08 -3.83
CA TYR A 253 34.16 22.82 -4.86
C TYR A 253 33.87 23.66 -6.12
N GLU A 254 34.29 24.93 -6.08
CA GLU A 254 34.48 25.75 -7.28
C GLU A 254 35.87 25.52 -7.87
N LEU A 255 35.98 25.59 -9.20
CA LEU A 255 37.21 25.34 -9.92
C LEU A 255 37.74 26.63 -10.55
N ASP A 256 38.99 26.98 -10.22
CA ASP A 256 39.74 27.96 -11.00
C ASP A 256 40.23 27.32 -12.30
N ILE A 257 39.58 27.66 -13.40
CA ILE A 257 39.88 27.18 -14.75
C ILE A 257 40.84 28.10 -15.53
N SER A 258 41.44 29.12 -14.89
CA SER A 258 42.30 30.10 -15.56
C SER A 258 43.46 29.45 -16.35
N ARG A 259 43.97 28.31 -15.87
CA ARG A 259 45.02 27.55 -16.59
C ARG A 259 44.50 26.83 -17.83
N ALA A 260 43.27 26.32 -17.81
CA ALA A 260 42.66 25.71 -18.98
C ALA A 260 42.38 26.77 -20.05
N GLU A 261 41.95 27.97 -19.65
CA GLU A 261 41.75 29.10 -20.56
C GLU A 261 43.07 29.56 -21.19
N THR A 262 44.10 29.80 -20.38
CA THR A 262 45.37 30.36 -20.86
C THR A 262 46.21 29.36 -21.66
N LEU A 263 46.32 28.11 -21.21
CA LEU A 263 47.17 27.10 -21.85
C LEU A 263 46.45 26.35 -22.97
N LEU A 264 45.16 26.01 -22.76
CA LEU A 264 44.37 25.20 -23.69
C LEU A 264 43.34 26.00 -24.49
N GLY A 265 43.16 27.31 -24.19
CA GLY A 265 42.11 28.11 -24.82
C GLY A 265 40.72 27.54 -24.55
N TRP A 266 40.58 26.75 -23.48
CA TRP A 266 39.44 25.91 -23.21
C TRP A 266 38.54 26.57 -22.16
N THR A 267 37.25 26.54 -22.43
CA THR A 267 36.17 26.90 -21.50
C THR A 267 35.06 25.85 -21.65
N PRO A 268 34.29 25.55 -20.59
CA PRO A 268 33.18 24.60 -20.69
C PRO A 268 32.11 25.16 -21.65
N GLY A 269 31.66 24.32 -22.58
CA GLY A 269 30.56 24.65 -23.50
C GLY A 269 29.20 24.30 -22.92
N HIS A 270 29.15 23.44 -21.90
CA HIS A 270 27.94 22.97 -21.26
C HIS A 270 27.95 23.28 -19.76
N THR A 271 26.77 23.59 -19.21
CA THR A 271 26.58 23.72 -17.76
C THR A 271 25.56 22.70 -17.28
N LEU A 272 25.69 22.24 -16.02
CA LEU A 272 24.73 21.34 -15.42
C LEU A 272 23.32 21.93 -15.45
N ARG A 273 23.19 23.24 -15.24
CA ARG A 273 21.90 23.94 -15.25
C ARG A 273 21.17 23.76 -16.59
N ASP A 274 21.89 23.78 -17.69
CA ASP A 274 21.34 23.71 -19.04
C ASP A 274 21.12 22.27 -19.52
N VAL A 275 21.97 21.33 -19.07
CA VAL A 275 21.87 19.90 -19.42
C VAL A 275 20.84 19.17 -18.56
N LEU A 276 20.60 19.63 -17.33
CA LEU A 276 19.69 18.97 -16.38
C LEU A 276 18.25 18.76 -16.92
N PRO A 277 17.59 19.73 -17.58
CA PRO A 277 16.29 19.51 -18.22
C PRO A 277 16.28 18.32 -19.19
N GLU A 278 17.32 18.16 -20.00
CA GLU A 278 17.42 17.03 -20.94
C GLU A 278 17.63 15.70 -20.19
N MET A 279 18.46 15.69 -19.15
CA MET A 279 18.65 14.50 -18.30
C MET A 279 17.34 14.03 -17.67
N ILE A 280 16.54 14.97 -17.16
CA ILE A 280 15.22 14.66 -16.58
C ILE A 280 14.22 14.25 -17.66
N ALA A 281 14.22 14.88 -18.83
CA ALA A 281 13.38 14.46 -19.95
C ALA A 281 13.70 13.02 -20.37
N ASN A 282 14.98 12.64 -20.44
CA ASN A 282 15.43 11.29 -20.72
C ASN A 282 14.93 10.29 -19.67
N LEU A 283 15.05 10.62 -18.37
CA LEU A 283 14.48 9.82 -17.28
C LEU A 283 12.97 9.63 -17.44
N LYS A 284 12.21 10.70 -17.68
CA LYS A 284 10.75 10.65 -17.81
C LYS A 284 10.30 9.87 -19.06
N SER A 285 11.09 9.90 -20.13
CA SER A 285 10.75 9.22 -21.39
C SER A 285 10.89 7.70 -21.32
N ASP A 286 11.88 7.20 -20.60
CA ASP A 286 12.10 5.77 -20.38
C ASP A 286 12.81 5.55 -19.03
N PRO A 287 12.05 5.52 -17.92
CA PRO A 287 12.64 5.34 -16.60
C PRO A 287 13.35 4.00 -16.47
N VAL A 288 12.86 2.94 -17.13
CA VAL A 288 13.45 1.61 -17.07
C VAL A 288 14.84 1.60 -17.68
N ARG A 289 14.99 2.21 -18.86
CA ARG A 289 16.28 2.35 -19.52
C ARG A 289 17.20 3.29 -18.73
N TRP A 290 16.70 4.40 -18.22
CA TRP A 290 17.52 5.34 -17.45
C TRP A 290 18.14 4.69 -16.21
N TYR A 291 17.38 3.90 -15.45
CA TYR A 291 17.93 3.18 -14.30
C TYR A 291 19.01 2.17 -14.73
N ARG A 292 18.79 1.43 -15.82
CA ARG A 292 19.74 0.46 -16.35
C ARG A 292 21.03 1.12 -16.84
N ASP A 293 20.91 2.17 -17.63
CA ASP A 293 22.03 2.87 -18.27
C ASP A 293 22.91 3.59 -17.23
N ASN A 294 22.35 3.91 -16.05
CA ASN A 294 23.08 4.50 -14.93
C ASN A 294 23.45 3.50 -13.83
N GLY A 295 23.29 2.19 -14.04
CA GLY A 295 23.66 1.16 -13.05
C GLY A 295 22.87 1.19 -11.75
N LEU A 296 21.68 1.81 -11.73
CA LEU A 296 20.86 1.95 -10.54
C LEU A 296 19.95 0.74 -10.30
N THR A 297 19.79 0.37 -9.03
CA THR A 297 18.81 -0.65 -8.65
C THR A 297 17.38 -0.16 -8.84
N MET A 298 16.66 -0.85 -9.72
CA MET A 298 15.27 -0.53 -10.06
C MET A 298 14.32 -0.88 -8.91
N PRO A 299 13.47 0.05 -8.44
CA PRO A 299 12.48 -0.25 -7.43
C PRO A 299 11.47 -1.29 -7.95
N HIS A 300 10.93 -2.11 -7.05
CA HIS A 300 10.03 -3.22 -7.40
C HIS A 300 8.84 -2.78 -8.28
N TRP A 301 8.22 -1.63 -7.99
CA TRP A 301 7.11 -1.11 -8.78
C TRP A 301 7.52 -0.78 -10.23
N LEU A 302 8.76 -0.32 -10.45
CA LEU A 302 9.26 -0.02 -11.79
C LEU A 302 9.60 -1.31 -12.54
N ARG A 303 10.18 -2.31 -11.86
CA ARG A 303 10.41 -3.65 -12.42
C ARG A 303 9.11 -4.31 -12.87
N ALA A 304 8.06 -4.21 -12.07
CA ALA A 304 6.75 -4.79 -12.39
C ALA A 304 5.93 -3.96 -13.40
N ALA A 305 6.24 -2.66 -13.58
CA ALA A 305 5.64 -1.82 -14.62
C ALA A 305 6.23 -2.08 -16.02
N LYS A 306 7.50 -2.49 -16.09
CA LYS A 306 8.31 -2.63 -17.33
C LYS A 306 7.58 -3.29 -18.49
N ASP A 307 6.81 -4.36 -18.22
CA ASP A 307 6.19 -5.19 -19.24
C ASP A 307 4.70 -4.89 -19.45
N ARG A 308 4.16 -3.80 -18.86
CA ARG A 308 2.72 -3.49 -18.84
C ARG A 308 2.36 -2.20 -19.56
N GLU A 309 2.70 -1.07 -18.96
CA GLU A 309 2.32 0.28 -19.40
C GLU A 309 3.49 1.24 -19.16
N ASP A 310 3.40 2.46 -19.69
CA ASP A 310 4.37 3.52 -19.42
C ASP A 310 4.49 3.79 -17.90
N PRO A 311 5.65 3.49 -17.27
CA PRO A 311 5.82 3.65 -15.83
C PRO A 311 5.68 5.10 -15.35
N GLU A 312 6.04 6.07 -16.17
CA GLU A 312 5.95 7.48 -15.81
C GLU A 312 4.48 7.94 -15.80
N ALA A 313 3.72 7.56 -16.82
CA ALA A 313 2.28 7.81 -16.86
C ALA A 313 1.54 7.18 -15.66
N LEU A 314 1.94 5.98 -15.22
CA LEU A 314 1.39 5.33 -14.02
C LEU A 314 1.70 6.14 -12.75
N ARG A 315 2.95 6.58 -12.58
CA ARG A 315 3.38 7.41 -11.45
C ARG A 315 2.62 8.73 -11.39
N GLU A 316 2.58 9.47 -12.49
CA GLU A 316 1.85 10.75 -12.58
C GLU A 316 0.35 10.57 -12.35
N THR A 317 -0.25 9.47 -12.85
CA THR A 317 -1.67 9.16 -12.63
C THR A 317 -1.97 8.83 -11.17
N HIS A 318 -1.11 8.03 -10.52
CA HIS A 318 -1.24 7.73 -9.10
C HIS A 318 -1.17 9.00 -8.25
N GLU A 319 -0.15 9.84 -8.46
CA GLU A 319 0.06 11.06 -7.68
C GLU A 319 -1.09 12.06 -7.87
N ARG A 320 -1.52 12.30 -9.12
CA ARG A 320 -2.66 13.19 -9.41
C ARG A 320 -3.94 12.70 -8.74
N ARG A 321 -4.25 11.39 -8.83
CA ARG A 321 -5.45 10.81 -8.19
C ARG A 321 -5.37 10.89 -6.67
N PHE A 322 -4.20 10.64 -6.10
CA PHE A 322 -3.97 10.72 -4.67
C PHE A 322 -4.21 12.15 -4.16
N ARG A 323 -3.55 13.14 -4.76
CA ARG A 323 -3.71 14.56 -4.40
C ARG A 323 -5.15 15.04 -4.56
N ALA A 324 -5.80 14.70 -5.68
CA ALA A 324 -7.20 15.08 -5.92
C ALA A 324 -8.15 14.44 -4.90
N ALA A 325 -7.95 13.17 -4.56
CA ALA A 325 -8.74 12.51 -3.52
C ALA A 325 -8.49 13.12 -2.14
N HIS A 326 -7.24 13.47 -1.82
CA HIS A 326 -6.87 14.09 -0.54
C HIS A 326 -7.53 15.45 -0.39
N ALA A 327 -7.44 16.30 -1.42
CA ALA A 327 -8.07 17.61 -1.44
C ALA A 327 -9.61 17.52 -1.28
N ARG A 328 -10.26 16.55 -1.93
CA ARG A 328 -11.72 16.34 -1.77
C ARG A 328 -12.14 15.90 -0.37
N ASN A 329 -11.25 15.24 0.38
CA ASN A 329 -11.55 14.69 1.71
C ASN A 329 -10.82 15.43 2.84
N ILE A 330 -10.24 16.61 2.57
CA ILE A 330 -9.46 17.38 3.55
C ILE A 330 -10.29 17.78 4.77
N TRP A 331 -11.61 17.95 4.59
CA TRP A 331 -12.58 18.27 5.65
C TRP A 331 -12.56 17.24 6.79
N ALA A 332 -12.24 15.98 6.50
CA ALA A 332 -12.20 14.93 7.51
C ALA A 332 -11.10 15.16 8.55
N HIS A 333 -9.97 15.72 8.14
CA HIS A 333 -8.88 16.07 9.05
C HIS A 333 -9.27 17.24 9.97
N PHE A 334 -9.96 18.26 9.44
CA PHE A 334 -10.51 19.34 10.27
C PHE A 334 -11.53 18.83 11.29
N LEU A 335 -12.39 17.90 10.91
CA LEU A 335 -13.35 17.30 11.83
C LEU A 335 -12.63 16.48 12.92
N ASN A 336 -11.57 15.75 12.58
CA ASN A 336 -10.75 15.07 13.59
C ASN A 336 -10.03 16.04 14.54
N ILE A 337 -9.57 17.19 14.05
CA ILE A 337 -9.00 18.23 14.93
C ILE A 337 -10.07 18.68 15.94
N ALA A 338 -11.29 18.96 15.46
CA ALA A 338 -12.41 19.35 16.32
C ALA A 338 -12.76 18.25 17.34
N LEU A 339 -12.78 16.98 16.93
CA LEU A 339 -13.02 15.85 17.82
C LEU A 339 -11.87 15.64 18.82
N GLY A 340 -10.62 15.91 18.45
CA GLY A 340 -9.49 15.91 19.37
C GLY A 340 -9.63 16.99 20.45
N VAL A 341 -10.03 18.20 20.07
CA VAL A 341 -10.34 19.29 21.01
C VAL A 341 -11.54 18.94 21.88
N TRP A 342 -12.57 18.29 21.31
CA TRP A 342 -13.70 17.77 22.07
C TRP A 342 -13.27 16.78 23.15
N MET A 343 -12.38 15.84 22.83
CA MET A 343 -11.86 14.86 23.80
C MET A 343 -11.09 15.54 24.95
N ILE A 344 -10.39 16.65 24.69
CA ILE A 344 -9.73 17.44 25.75
C ILE A 344 -10.77 18.06 26.70
N ALA A 345 -11.90 18.53 26.16
CA ALA A 345 -12.96 19.17 26.94
C ALA A 345 -13.94 18.18 27.59
N ALA A 346 -14.05 16.95 27.06
CA ALA A 346 -15.07 15.99 27.44
C ALA A 346 -15.10 15.64 28.94
N PRO A 347 -13.96 15.42 29.65
CA PRO A 347 -13.99 15.14 31.08
C PRO A 347 -14.66 16.23 31.91
N LEU A 348 -14.43 17.50 31.55
CA LEU A 348 -15.02 18.65 32.21
C LEU A 348 -16.52 18.78 31.87
N LEU A 349 -16.89 18.59 30.60
CA LEU A 349 -18.26 18.75 30.14
C LEU A 349 -19.20 17.63 30.62
N MET A 350 -18.68 16.41 30.74
CA MET A 350 -19.46 15.24 31.12
C MET A 350 -19.28 14.84 32.59
N GLY A 351 -18.45 15.56 33.35
CA GLY A 351 -18.37 15.44 34.80
C GLY A 351 -17.63 14.21 35.33
N TYR A 352 -16.69 13.63 34.57
CA TYR A 352 -15.86 12.50 35.02
C TYR A 352 -14.44 12.89 35.42
N THR A 353 -14.24 14.14 35.86
CA THR A 353 -12.94 14.66 36.33
C THR A 353 -12.41 13.99 37.60
N GLY A 354 -13.27 13.26 38.34
CA GLY A 354 -12.86 12.48 39.51
C GLY A 354 -12.01 11.25 39.16
N GLU A 355 -12.12 10.73 37.94
CA GLU A 355 -11.32 9.62 37.45
C GLU A 355 -10.01 10.13 36.82
N THR A 356 -9.02 10.47 37.65
CA THR A 356 -7.78 11.15 37.23
C THR A 356 -7.07 10.46 36.05
N LEU A 357 -7.01 9.13 36.03
CA LEU A 357 -6.36 8.37 34.95
C LEU A 357 -7.15 8.46 33.64
N MET A 358 -8.47 8.32 33.69
CA MET A 358 -9.34 8.42 32.52
C MET A 358 -9.31 9.84 31.94
N MET A 359 -9.40 10.86 32.79
CA MET A 359 -9.27 12.26 32.40
C MET A 359 -7.93 12.54 31.71
N ALA A 360 -6.82 12.11 32.31
CA ALA A 360 -5.50 12.32 31.72
C ALA A 360 -5.35 11.62 30.37
N SER A 361 -5.91 10.41 30.24
CA SER A 361 -5.91 9.62 29.01
C SER A 361 -6.66 10.33 27.88
N ASP A 362 -7.89 10.81 28.14
CA ASP A 362 -8.71 11.51 27.15
C ASP A 362 -8.10 12.83 26.71
N VAL A 363 -7.53 13.60 27.64
CA VAL A 363 -6.85 14.87 27.33
C VAL A 363 -5.60 14.61 26.48
N ALA A 364 -4.77 13.65 26.85
CA ALA A 364 -3.57 13.30 26.10
C ALA A 364 -3.90 12.76 24.70
N ALA A 365 -4.86 11.82 24.60
CA ALA A 365 -5.30 11.25 23.35
C ALA A 365 -5.96 12.30 22.44
N GLY A 366 -6.77 13.20 23.00
CA GLY A 366 -7.37 14.32 22.27
C GLY A 366 -6.33 15.27 21.69
N GLY A 367 -5.29 15.61 22.47
CA GLY A 367 -4.15 16.40 21.99
C GLY A 367 -3.37 15.72 20.86
N LEU A 368 -3.10 14.42 20.98
CA LEU A 368 -2.43 13.63 19.95
C LEU A 368 -3.27 13.54 18.66
N VAL A 369 -4.59 13.36 18.77
CA VAL A 369 -5.50 13.36 17.61
C VAL A 369 -5.50 14.72 16.93
N ALA A 370 -5.60 15.81 17.69
CA ALA A 370 -5.60 17.16 17.13
C ALA A 370 -4.29 17.47 16.39
N LEU A 371 -3.15 17.21 17.03
CA LEU A 371 -1.82 17.41 16.42
C LEU A 371 -1.62 16.51 15.19
N GLY A 372 -1.88 15.22 15.31
CA GLY A 372 -1.70 14.26 14.22
C GLY A 372 -2.60 14.57 13.02
N SER A 373 -3.83 15.02 13.27
CA SER A 373 -4.77 15.41 12.22
C SER A 373 -4.39 16.75 11.56
N ALA A 374 -3.82 17.69 12.31
CA ALA A 374 -3.26 18.92 11.75
C ALA A 374 -2.07 18.62 10.82
N LEU A 375 -1.17 17.72 11.21
CA LEU A 375 -0.07 17.28 10.34
C LEU A 375 -0.59 16.54 9.10
N ALA A 376 -1.65 15.74 9.24
CA ALA A 376 -2.28 15.01 8.14
C ALA A 376 -2.99 15.92 7.11
N LEU A 377 -3.15 17.23 7.36
CA LEU A 377 -3.62 18.18 6.35
C LEU A 377 -2.68 18.20 5.13
N SER A 378 -1.38 18.00 5.35
CA SER A 378 -0.42 17.80 4.28
C SER A 378 -0.57 16.41 3.67
N TRP A 379 -0.83 16.34 2.36
CA TRP A 379 -0.90 15.07 1.63
C TRP A 379 0.42 14.27 1.71
N ARG A 380 1.56 14.96 1.95
CA ARG A 380 2.88 14.33 2.13
C ARG A 380 2.96 13.55 3.44
N ALA A 381 2.17 13.91 4.44
CA ALA A 381 2.13 13.30 5.77
C ALA A 381 0.95 12.33 5.93
N ALA A 382 0.37 11.84 4.84
CA ALA A 382 -0.83 10.99 4.87
C ALA A 382 -0.67 9.70 5.70
N LEU A 383 0.56 9.20 5.90
CA LEU A 383 0.82 8.03 6.76
C LEU A 383 0.49 8.30 8.24
N ILE A 384 0.55 9.55 8.71
CA ILE A 384 0.20 9.94 10.10
C ILE A 384 -1.24 9.54 10.44
N ARG A 385 -2.11 9.42 9.44
CA ARG A 385 -3.50 9.00 9.61
C ARG A 385 -3.63 7.62 10.28
N TRP A 386 -2.69 6.71 10.06
CA TRP A 386 -2.64 5.43 10.79
C TRP A 386 -2.30 5.61 12.26
N GLY A 387 -1.43 6.57 12.59
CA GLY A 387 -1.15 6.96 13.98
C GLY A 387 -2.39 7.55 14.67
N VAL A 388 -3.12 8.44 14.00
CA VAL A 388 -4.40 8.97 14.50
C VAL A 388 -5.42 7.86 14.71
N ALA A 389 -5.53 6.90 13.78
CA ALA A 389 -6.40 5.74 13.94
C ALA A 389 -5.99 4.86 15.13
N ALA A 390 -4.69 4.65 15.38
CA ALA A 390 -4.22 3.90 16.54
C ALA A 390 -4.58 4.60 17.87
N VAL A 391 -4.45 5.93 17.93
CA VAL A 391 -4.92 6.72 19.10
C VAL A 391 -6.44 6.62 19.25
N ALA A 392 -7.19 6.59 18.15
CA ALA A 392 -8.64 6.40 18.20
C ALA A 392 -9.04 5.01 18.75
N VAL A 393 -8.31 3.94 18.40
CA VAL A 393 -8.50 2.62 19.02
C VAL A 393 -8.22 2.68 20.52
N TRP A 394 -7.19 3.40 20.95
CA TRP A 394 -6.94 3.63 22.36
C TRP A 394 -8.09 4.37 23.05
N ILE A 395 -8.65 5.42 22.44
CA ILE A 395 -9.81 6.15 22.98
C ILE A 395 -11.02 5.21 23.18
N MET A 396 -11.27 4.26 22.26
CA MET A 396 -12.34 3.27 22.43
C MET A 396 -12.05 2.28 23.57
N ALA A 397 -10.78 1.91 23.75
CA ALA A 397 -10.35 0.90 24.72
C ALA A 397 -10.17 1.47 26.13
N ALA A 398 -9.79 2.74 26.28
CA ALA A 398 -9.46 3.37 27.55
C ALA A 398 -10.56 3.22 28.63
N PRO A 399 -11.86 3.47 28.33
CA PRO A 399 -12.93 3.22 29.30
C PRO A 399 -12.95 1.79 29.87
N LEU A 400 -12.61 0.79 29.05
CA LEU A 400 -12.60 -0.62 29.42
C LEU A 400 -11.35 -0.98 30.23
N VAL A 401 -10.19 -0.43 29.84
CA VAL A 401 -8.91 -0.65 30.53
C VAL A 401 -8.93 -0.03 31.92
N PHE A 402 -9.52 1.14 32.07
CA PHE A 402 -9.62 1.83 33.36
C PHE A 402 -10.84 1.43 34.18
N TRP A 403 -11.72 0.54 33.66
CA TRP A 403 -12.97 0.16 34.33
C TRP A 403 -13.76 1.40 34.79
N THR A 404 -14.03 2.31 33.87
CA THR A 404 -14.67 3.60 34.20
C THR A 404 -16.06 3.39 34.82
N GLU A 405 -16.33 4.10 35.91
CA GLU A 405 -17.65 4.11 36.54
C GLU A 405 -18.60 5.05 35.77
N SER A 406 -18.04 5.94 34.93
CA SER A 406 -18.81 6.87 34.11
C SER A 406 -19.34 6.23 32.82
N ALA A 407 -20.65 6.00 32.80
CA ALA A 407 -21.37 5.62 31.58
C ALA A 407 -21.20 6.64 30.44
N ALA A 408 -21.08 7.94 30.78
CA ALA A 408 -20.84 9.01 29.83
C ALA A 408 -19.45 8.90 29.18
N ALA A 409 -18.41 8.61 29.97
CA ALA A 409 -17.06 8.41 29.45
C ALA A 409 -17.01 7.19 28.52
N TYR A 410 -17.66 6.09 28.88
CA TYR A 410 -17.73 4.90 28.02
C TYR A 410 -18.46 5.17 26.70
N LEU A 411 -19.57 5.91 26.72
CA LEU A 411 -20.31 6.30 25.51
C LEU A 411 -19.50 7.23 24.63
N ASN A 412 -18.92 8.28 25.22
CA ASN A 412 -18.12 9.26 24.50
C ASN A 412 -16.90 8.62 23.84
N GLY A 413 -16.12 7.83 24.58
CA GLY A 413 -14.93 7.15 24.05
C GLY A 413 -15.26 6.23 22.87
N THR A 414 -16.39 5.52 22.95
CA THR A 414 -16.82 4.61 21.87
C THR A 414 -17.22 5.37 20.61
N LEU A 415 -18.11 6.37 20.73
CA LEU A 415 -18.63 7.11 19.57
C LEU A 415 -17.57 8.05 18.98
N THR A 416 -16.89 8.81 19.83
CA THR A 416 -15.86 9.77 19.39
C THR A 416 -14.65 9.03 18.83
N GLY A 417 -14.21 7.95 19.49
CA GLY A 417 -13.17 7.07 18.95
C GLY A 417 -13.54 6.52 17.57
N ALA A 418 -14.77 6.01 17.41
CA ALA A 418 -15.25 5.49 16.11
C ALA A 418 -15.27 6.56 15.02
N ALA A 419 -15.74 7.76 15.35
CA ALA A 419 -15.76 8.89 14.43
C ALA A 419 -14.34 9.29 14.02
N ILE A 420 -13.42 9.45 14.97
CA ILE A 420 -12.02 9.81 14.70
C ILE A 420 -11.35 8.77 13.81
N PHE A 421 -11.52 7.48 14.12
CA PHE A 421 -10.99 6.38 13.32
C PHE A 421 -11.55 6.41 11.90
N GLY A 422 -12.88 6.49 11.76
CA GLY A 422 -13.56 6.51 10.46
C GLY A 422 -13.08 7.67 9.58
N LEU A 423 -13.04 8.87 10.13
CA LEU A 423 -12.55 10.07 9.43
C LEU A 423 -11.06 10.00 9.10
N ALA A 424 -10.26 9.35 9.95
CA ALA A 424 -8.83 9.18 9.73
C ALA A 424 -8.54 8.21 8.58
N VAL A 425 -9.16 7.03 8.52
CA VAL A 425 -8.73 5.95 7.59
C VAL A 425 -9.79 5.42 6.63
N CYS A 426 -11.09 5.66 6.86
CA CYS A 426 -12.13 5.28 5.89
C CYS A 426 -12.25 6.31 4.74
N THR A 427 -11.71 7.51 4.92
CA THR A 427 -11.71 8.57 3.90
C THR A 427 -10.65 8.32 2.83
N ARG A 428 -10.97 8.63 1.57
CA ARG A 428 -10.02 8.44 0.45
C ARG A 428 -9.04 9.63 0.38
N PRO A 429 -7.80 9.44 -0.11
CA PRO A 429 -7.18 8.18 -0.53
C PRO A 429 -6.73 7.36 0.69
N ALA A 430 -6.67 6.04 0.55
CA ALA A 430 -6.08 5.21 1.59
C ALA A 430 -4.54 5.40 1.60
N PRO A 431 -3.93 5.69 2.76
CA PRO A 431 -2.50 5.96 2.85
C PRO A 431 -1.67 4.66 2.74
N GLY A 432 -0.55 4.73 2.02
CA GLY A 432 0.43 3.63 1.92
C GLY A 432 0.24 2.65 0.74
N ILE A 433 -0.75 2.89 -0.13
CA ILE A 433 -0.94 2.05 -1.34
C ILE A 433 0.10 2.40 -2.40
N GLY A 434 0.80 1.38 -2.93
CA GLY A 434 1.81 1.54 -3.98
C GLY A 434 1.24 1.92 -5.34
N THR A 435 2.09 2.49 -6.21
CA THR A 435 1.71 2.99 -7.54
C THR A 435 0.98 1.95 -8.38
N LEU A 436 1.55 0.74 -8.53
CA LEU A 436 0.95 -0.35 -9.31
C LEU A 436 -0.37 -0.81 -8.71
N ALA A 437 -0.40 -1.02 -7.39
CA ALA A 437 -1.61 -1.43 -6.69
C ALA A 437 -2.77 -0.44 -6.94
N ALA A 438 -2.50 0.86 -6.96
CA ALA A 438 -3.51 1.89 -7.17
C ALA A 438 -3.96 2.06 -8.63
N THR A 439 -3.10 1.76 -9.60
CA THR A 439 -3.29 2.16 -11.02
C THR A 439 -3.64 1.02 -11.95
N THR A 440 -3.17 -0.21 -11.68
CA THR A 440 -3.31 -1.36 -12.58
C THR A 440 -3.87 -2.58 -11.85
N GLY A 441 -4.28 -3.60 -12.62
CA GLY A 441 -4.68 -4.91 -12.12
C GLY A 441 -6.17 -5.08 -11.84
N PRO A 442 -6.65 -6.33 -11.79
CA PRO A 442 -8.07 -6.65 -11.82
C PRO A 442 -8.81 -6.27 -10.53
N THR A 443 -10.13 -6.14 -10.66
CA THR A 443 -11.05 -6.02 -9.51
C THR A 443 -11.41 -7.39 -8.92
N VAL A 444 -11.69 -8.36 -9.79
CA VAL A 444 -11.99 -9.74 -9.43
C VAL A 444 -10.69 -10.56 -9.38
N PRO A 445 -10.41 -11.31 -8.31
CA PRO A 445 -9.21 -12.15 -8.26
C PRO A 445 -9.21 -13.23 -9.34
N PRO A 446 -8.05 -13.60 -9.90
CA PRO A 446 -7.96 -14.70 -10.87
C PRO A 446 -8.53 -16.01 -10.33
N GLY A 447 -9.45 -16.61 -11.10
CA GLY A 447 -10.12 -17.87 -10.74
C GLY A 447 -11.39 -17.69 -9.90
N TRP A 448 -11.85 -16.46 -9.70
CA TRP A 448 -13.10 -16.12 -9.04
C TRP A 448 -14.10 -15.52 -10.03
N ASP A 449 -15.39 -15.79 -9.83
CA ASP A 449 -16.47 -15.22 -10.64
C ASP A 449 -17.01 -13.90 -10.06
N TYR A 450 -16.65 -13.58 -8.81
CA TYR A 450 -17.01 -12.34 -8.10
C TYR A 450 -15.82 -11.82 -7.29
N SER A 451 -15.85 -10.54 -6.89
CA SER A 451 -14.85 -10.02 -5.95
C SER A 451 -15.29 -10.28 -4.51
N PRO A 452 -14.51 -11.05 -3.71
CA PRO A 452 -14.82 -11.26 -2.30
C PRO A 452 -14.64 -9.98 -1.46
N SER A 453 -13.89 -9.00 -1.97
CA SER A 453 -13.77 -7.67 -1.36
C SER A 453 -14.90 -6.70 -1.76
N ALA A 454 -15.86 -7.14 -2.59
CA ALA A 454 -16.97 -6.29 -3.02
C ALA A 454 -17.81 -5.79 -1.83
N TRP A 455 -18.54 -4.69 -2.02
CA TRP A 455 -19.39 -4.16 -0.96
C TRP A 455 -20.56 -5.09 -0.64
N THR A 456 -21.06 -5.82 -1.64
CA THR A 456 -22.11 -6.84 -1.49
C THR A 456 -21.75 -7.95 -0.51
N GLN A 457 -20.46 -8.32 -0.43
CA GLN A 457 -19.95 -9.37 0.46
C GLN A 457 -19.59 -8.82 1.85
N ARG A 458 -19.15 -7.56 1.93
CA ARG A 458 -18.75 -6.92 3.19
C ARG A 458 -19.92 -6.36 4.00
N LEU A 459 -20.99 -5.90 3.33
CA LEU A 459 -22.14 -5.28 3.99
C LEU A 459 -22.84 -6.23 4.99
N PRO A 460 -23.07 -7.53 4.70
CA PRO A 460 -23.56 -8.49 5.68
C PRO A 460 -22.68 -8.60 6.91
N ILE A 461 -21.36 -8.69 6.70
CA ILE A 461 -20.39 -8.79 7.79
C ILE A 461 -20.50 -7.56 8.69
N ILE A 462 -20.52 -6.36 8.10
CA ILE A 462 -20.66 -5.09 8.82
C ILE A 462 -21.99 -5.03 9.57
N ALA A 463 -23.10 -5.43 8.95
CA ALA A 463 -24.42 -5.41 9.59
C ALA A 463 -24.49 -6.35 10.79
N LEU A 464 -23.93 -7.56 10.68
CA LEU A 464 -23.84 -8.53 11.77
C LEU A 464 -22.89 -8.05 12.87
N ALA A 465 -21.79 -7.37 12.52
CA ALA A 465 -20.89 -6.76 13.48
C ALA A 465 -21.54 -5.59 14.23
N VAL A 466 -22.40 -4.79 13.58
CA VAL A 466 -23.20 -3.76 14.28
C VAL A 466 -24.14 -4.40 15.30
N LEU A 467 -24.80 -5.51 14.95
CA LEU A 467 -25.62 -6.27 15.92
C LEU A 467 -24.77 -6.76 17.09
N GLY A 468 -23.62 -7.37 16.82
CA GLY A 468 -22.67 -7.81 17.83
C GLY A 468 -22.22 -6.67 18.74
N LEU A 469 -21.85 -5.52 18.17
CA LEU A 469 -21.46 -4.31 18.90
C LEU A 469 -22.55 -3.85 19.87
N LEU A 470 -23.80 -3.76 19.41
CA LEU A 470 -24.90 -3.28 20.26
C LEU A 470 -25.17 -4.23 21.43
N VAL A 471 -25.18 -5.54 21.17
CA VAL A 471 -25.39 -6.55 22.21
C VAL A 471 -24.21 -6.57 23.19
N SER A 472 -22.97 -6.69 22.69
CA SER A 472 -21.78 -6.73 23.55
C SER A 472 -21.60 -5.46 24.35
N ARG A 473 -21.92 -4.29 23.80
CA ARG A 473 -21.91 -3.02 24.54
C ARG A 473 -22.94 -3.00 25.66
N TYR A 474 -24.14 -3.52 25.42
CA TYR A 474 -25.19 -3.60 26.45
C TYR A 474 -24.77 -4.54 27.60
N LEU A 475 -24.20 -5.70 27.26
CA LEU A 475 -23.62 -6.62 28.26
C LEU A 475 -22.45 -5.97 29.03
N ALA A 476 -21.57 -5.24 28.35
CA ALA A 476 -20.44 -4.54 28.98
C ALA A 476 -20.92 -3.43 29.93
N ALA A 477 -21.99 -2.72 29.58
CA ALA A 477 -22.59 -1.70 30.43
C ALA A 477 -23.10 -2.31 31.75
N TYR A 478 -23.66 -3.51 31.73
CA TYR A 478 -24.02 -4.24 32.96
C TYR A 478 -22.78 -4.67 33.76
N GLN A 479 -21.75 -5.21 33.11
CA GLN A 479 -20.51 -5.62 33.79
C GLN A 479 -19.78 -4.47 34.49
N MET A 480 -19.87 -3.27 33.93
CA MET A 480 -19.30 -2.04 34.51
C MET A 480 -20.27 -1.31 35.45
N GLY A 481 -21.47 -1.87 35.71
CA GLY A 481 -22.45 -1.28 36.62
C GLY A 481 -23.14 -0.03 36.11
N HIS A 482 -23.12 0.23 34.79
CA HIS A 482 -23.82 1.36 34.17
C HIS A 482 -25.32 1.09 33.96
N VAL A 483 -25.72 -0.19 34.00
CA VAL A 483 -27.11 -0.65 33.90
C VAL A 483 -27.35 -1.73 34.95
N ASP A 484 -28.51 -1.69 35.60
CA ASP A 484 -28.82 -2.57 36.74
C ASP A 484 -29.35 -3.96 36.37
N SER A 485 -29.81 -4.17 35.13
CA SER A 485 -30.37 -5.44 34.68
C SER A 485 -30.21 -5.69 33.19
N LEU A 486 -30.19 -6.97 32.80
CA LEU A 486 -30.12 -7.40 31.41
C LEU A 486 -31.41 -8.05 30.95
N TRP A 487 -31.73 -7.85 29.67
CA TRP A 487 -32.85 -8.52 29.02
C TRP A 487 -32.54 -10.01 28.79
N GLU A 488 -33.32 -10.89 29.43
CA GLU A 488 -33.26 -12.35 29.26
C GLU A 488 -34.67 -12.96 29.34
N PRO A 489 -35.27 -13.32 28.19
CA PRO A 489 -36.65 -13.82 28.15
C PRO A 489 -36.77 -15.35 28.22
N PHE A 490 -35.68 -16.11 28.08
CA PHE A 490 -35.73 -17.57 27.88
C PHE A 490 -35.11 -18.36 29.02
N PHE A 491 -34.06 -17.85 29.65
CA PHE A 491 -33.23 -18.62 30.59
C PHE A 491 -33.26 -18.02 31.99
N ILE A 492 -33.56 -18.88 32.97
CA ILE A 492 -33.54 -18.53 34.39
C ILE A 492 -32.10 -18.71 34.90
N GLY A 493 -31.66 -17.87 35.85
CA GLY A 493 -30.38 -18.04 36.53
C GLY A 493 -30.39 -19.21 37.51
N LEU A 494 -29.38 -19.28 38.38
CA LEU A 494 -29.35 -20.32 39.41
C LEU A 494 -30.49 -20.12 40.42
N PRO A 495 -31.07 -21.20 40.99
CA PRO A 495 -32.18 -21.10 41.94
C PRO A 495 -31.89 -20.27 43.20
N ASP A 496 -30.61 -20.14 43.55
CA ASP A 496 -30.13 -19.48 44.76
C ASP A 496 -29.63 -18.03 44.53
N ASP A 497 -29.61 -17.54 43.28
CA ASP A 497 -29.21 -16.18 42.91
C ASP A 497 -30.39 -15.46 42.21
N PRO A 498 -30.78 -14.24 42.61
CA PRO A 498 -31.86 -13.48 41.95
C PRO A 498 -31.60 -13.10 40.48
N LYS A 499 -30.41 -13.37 39.93
CA LYS A 499 -30.03 -13.08 38.54
C LYS A 499 -30.80 -13.92 37.51
N ASN A 500 -30.97 -13.35 36.32
CA ASN A 500 -31.39 -14.13 35.15
C ASN A 500 -30.22 -14.89 34.50
N GLY A 501 -30.52 -15.76 33.53
CA GLY A 501 -29.50 -16.59 32.88
C GLY A 501 -28.37 -15.79 32.22
N THR A 502 -28.69 -14.69 31.52
CA THR A 502 -27.66 -13.84 30.91
C THR A 502 -26.79 -13.15 31.96
N GLU A 503 -27.38 -12.58 33.01
CA GLU A 503 -26.67 -11.90 34.11
C GLU A 503 -25.71 -12.85 34.84
N GLU A 504 -26.13 -14.10 35.04
CA GLU A 504 -25.31 -15.15 35.64
C GLU A 504 -24.07 -15.46 34.78
N ILE A 505 -24.27 -15.64 33.47
CA ILE A 505 -23.16 -15.95 32.55
C ILE A 505 -22.13 -14.81 32.50
N VAL A 506 -22.56 -13.56 32.33
CA VAL A 506 -21.65 -12.42 32.17
C VAL A 506 -21.01 -11.95 33.48
N THR A 507 -21.45 -12.48 34.63
CA THR A 507 -20.81 -12.22 35.93
C THR A 507 -20.12 -13.44 36.52
N SER A 508 -20.04 -14.53 35.75
CA SER A 508 -19.37 -15.78 36.15
C SER A 508 -17.85 -15.61 36.35
N ASP A 509 -17.24 -16.54 37.09
CA ASP A 509 -15.79 -16.57 37.30
C ASP A 509 -14.99 -16.67 35.99
N VAL A 510 -15.55 -17.35 34.98
CA VAL A 510 -14.94 -17.46 33.65
C VAL A 510 -14.92 -16.10 32.95
N SER A 511 -15.99 -15.33 33.08
CA SER A 511 -16.10 -13.98 32.51
C SER A 511 -15.20 -12.97 33.25
N ARG A 512 -15.16 -13.05 34.60
CA ARG A 512 -14.31 -12.22 35.46
C ARG A 512 -12.81 -12.54 35.41
N ALA A 513 -12.41 -13.65 34.78
CA ALA A 513 -11.01 -14.03 34.67
C ALA A 513 -10.18 -13.08 33.78
N TRP A 514 -10.84 -12.22 32.99
CA TRP A 514 -10.18 -11.26 32.11
C TRP A 514 -9.84 -9.95 32.82
N PRO A 515 -8.73 -9.27 32.45
CA PRO A 515 -8.32 -8.00 33.05
C PRO A 515 -9.22 -6.82 32.67
N VAL A 516 -10.10 -7.00 31.69
CA VAL A 516 -11.11 -6.04 31.20
C VAL A 516 -12.45 -6.77 31.06
N PRO A 517 -13.60 -6.07 31.05
CA PRO A 517 -14.89 -6.72 30.82
C PRO A 517 -14.85 -7.48 29.48
N ASP A 518 -15.11 -8.79 29.50
CA ASP A 518 -15.03 -9.64 28.30
C ASP A 518 -16.05 -9.20 27.24
N ALA A 519 -17.26 -8.81 27.63
CA ALA A 519 -18.25 -8.22 26.75
C ALA A 519 -17.79 -6.86 26.21
N GLY A 520 -17.02 -6.10 27.00
CA GLY A 520 -16.37 -4.88 26.56
C GLY A 520 -15.32 -5.13 25.47
N LEU A 521 -14.48 -6.16 25.65
CA LEU A 521 -13.52 -6.60 24.65
C LEU A 521 -14.23 -7.05 23.37
N GLY A 522 -15.33 -7.79 23.49
CA GLY A 522 -16.20 -8.14 22.37
C GLY A 522 -16.77 -6.92 21.65
N ALA A 523 -17.27 -5.93 22.40
CA ALA A 523 -17.78 -4.68 21.83
C ALA A 523 -16.68 -3.92 21.05
N LEU A 524 -15.46 -3.85 21.57
CA LEU A 524 -14.33 -3.26 20.86
C LEU A 524 -14.01 -4.03 19.56
N ALA A 525 -13.99 -5.37 19.61
CA ALA A 525 -13.73 -6.21 18.45
C ALA A 525 -14.78 -5.99 17.34
N TYR A 526 -16.07 -6.03 17.70
CA TYR A 526 -17.16 -5.77 16.75
C TYR A 526 -17.13 -4.34 16.19
N LEU A 527 -16.78 -3.33 17.00
CA LEU A 527 -16.60 -1.97 16.51
C LEU A 527 -15.46 -1.88 15.49
N LEU A 528 -14.33 -2.54 15.76
CA LEU A 528 -13.21 -2.60 14.83
C LEU A 528 -13.56 -3.40 13.58
N GLU A 529 -14.37 -4.47 13.67
CA GLU A 529 -14.91 -5.19 12.50
C GLU A 529 -15.72 -4.26 11.60
N VAL A 530 -16.62 -3.45 12.18
CA VAL A 530 -17.37 -2.44 11.43
C VAL A 530 -16.42 -1.46 10.74
N LEU A 531 -15.50 -0.85 11.50
CA LEU A 531 -14.62 0.20 10.99
C LEU A 531 -13.64 -0.32 9.93
N VAL A 532 -13.00 -1.47 10.16
CA VAL A 532 -12.09 -2.11 9.19
C VAL A 532 -12.86 -2.63 7.97
N GLY A 533 -14.09 -3.12 8.17
CA GLY A 533 -15.01 -3.51 7.09
C GLY A 533 -15.27 -2.37 6.09
N LEU A 534 -15.43 -1.14 6.59
CA LEU A 534 -15.65 0.07 5.79
C LEU A 534 -14.41 0.51 5.00
N ILE A 535 -13.20 0.12 5.42
CA ILE A 535 -11.96 0.53 4.74
C ILE A 535 -11.80 -0.20 3.40
N GLY A 536 -11.49 0.57 2.36
CA GLY A 536 -11.04 0.06 1.07
C GLY A 536 -12.13 -0.10 0.01
N SER A 537 -11.71 -0.60 -1.14
CA SER A 537 -12.57 -0.85 -2.30
C SER A 537 -12.67 -2.34 -2.59
N ALA A 538 -13.41 -2.74 -3.64
CA ALA A 538 -13.46 -4.11 -4.16
C ALA A 538 -12.08 -4.68 -4.59
N ARG A 539 -11.01 -3.86 -4.54
CA ARG A 539 -9.62 -4.24 -4.84
C ARG A 539 -8.78 -4.43 -3.57
N ARG A 540 -9.36 -4.33 -2.37
CA ARG A 540 -8.56 -4.31 -1.12
C ARG A 540 -7.76 -5.60 -0.88
N TRP A 541 -8.23 -6.75 -1.36
CA TRP A 541 -7.50 -8.03 -1.34
C TRP A 541 -6.08 -7.94 -1.93
N ARG A 542 -5.83 -7.04 -2.89
CA ARG A 542 -4.49 -6.80 -3.47
C ARG A 542 -3.86 -5.47 -3.09
N THR A 543 -4.66 -4.45 -2.77
CA THR A 543 -4.12 -3.11 -2.44
C THR A 543 -3.75 -2.94 -0.98
N MET A 544 -4.42 -3.67 -0.07
CA MET A 544 -4.13 -3.67 1.36
C MET A 544 -4.22 -5.10 1.94
N PRO A 545 -3.36 -6.04 1.50
CA PRO A 545 -3.40 -7.43 1.96
C PRO A 545 -3.34 -7.56 3.49
N TRP A 546 -2.52 -6.73 4.14
CA TRP A 546 -2.38 -6.73 5.60
C TRP A 546 -3.69 -6.44 6.33
N LEU A 547 -4.51 -5.53 5.81
CA LEU A 547 -5.78 -5.16 6.42
C LEU A 547 -6.81 -6.27 6.28
N VAL A 548 -6.80 -6.98 5.15
CA VAL A 548 -7.67 -8.14 4.94
C VAL A 548 -7.26 -9.32 5.84
N LEU A 549 -5.96 -9.59 5.97
CA LEU A 549 -5.50 -10.62 6.90
C LEU A 549 -5.87 -10.26 8.35
N LEU A 550 -5.66 -9.00 8.76
CA LEU A 550 -6.07 -8.51 10.08
C LEU A 550 -7.58 -8.71 10.31
N PHE A 551 -8.41 -8.38 9.32
CA PHE A 551 -9.85 -8.54 9.38
C PHE A 551 -10.27 -10.01 9.57
N GLY A 552 -9.68 -10.93 8.79
CA GLY A 552 -9.93 -12.36 8.97
C GLY A 552 -9.41 -12.93 10.30
N ILE A 553 -8.26 -12.44 10.78
CA ILE A 553 -7.69 -12.79 12.10
C ILE A 553 -8.52 -12.25 13.26
N MET A 554 -9.31 -11.19 13.05
CA MET A 554 -10.23 -10.72 14.08
C MET A 554 -11.46 -11.66 14.16
N ILE A 555 -12.04 -12.02 13.01
CA ILE A 555 -13.29 -12.80 12.94
C ILE A 555 -13.08 -14.28 13.33
N VAL A 556 -12.06 -14.96 12.79
CA VAL A 556 -11.93 -16.42 12.93
C VAL A 556 -11.63 -16.86 14.37
N PRO A 557 -10.58 -16.34 15.05
CA PRO A 557 -10.35 -16.58 16.47
C PRO A 557 -11.51 -16.16 17.36
N LEU A 558 -12.14 -15.01 17.09
CA LEU A 558 -13.30 -14.55 17.87
C LEU A 558 -14.47 -15.54 17.74
N GLY A 559 -14.69 -16.10 16.56
CA GLY A 559 -15.65 -17.17 16.33
C GLY A 559 -15.33 -18.44 17.15
N VAL A 560 -14.07 -18.88 17.17
CA VAL A 560 -13.63 -20.05 17.96
C VAL A 560 -13.84 -19.82 19.46
N VAL A 561 -13.46 -18.64 19.96
CA VAL A 561 -13.65 -18.26 21.36
C VAL A 561 -15.13 -18.21 21.70
N SER A 562 -15.96 -17.60 20.85
CA SER A 562 -17.40 -17.51 21.04
C SER A 562 -18.06 -18.88 21.10
N ILE A 563 -17.73 -19.80 20.18
CA ILE A 563 -18.21 -21.18 20.20
C ILE A 563 -17.80 -21.89 21.50
N THR A 564 -16.55 -21.71 21.93
CA THR A 564 -16.04 -22.29 23.18
C THR A 564 -16.84 -21.82 24.39
N PHE A 565 -17.13 -20.52 24.49
CA PHE A 565 -17.97 -19.98 25.56
C PHE A 565 -19.39 -20.55 25.53
N ILE A 566 -20.03 -20.64 24.37
CA ILE A 566 -21.37 -21.23 24.24
C ILE A 566 -21.38 -22.70 24.67
N VAL A 567 -20.36 -23.49 24.33
CA VAL A 567 -20.27 -24.91 24.73
C VAL A 567 -20.09 -25.06 26.24
N ILE A 568 -19.34 -24.15 26.85
CA ILE A 568 -19.02 -24.20 28.29
C ILE A 568 -20.21 -23.79 29.17
N GLN A 569 -21.07 -22.87 28.71
CA GLN A 569 -22.22 -22.35 29.47
C GLN A 569 -23.06 -23.43 30.18
N PRO A 570 -23.63 -24.44 29.49
CA PRO A 570 -24.44 -25.46 30.17
C PRO A 570 -23.62 -26.44 31.03
N ILE A 571 -22.34 -26.64 30.71
CA ILE A 571 -21.48 -27.65 31.37
C ILE A 571 -20.95 -27.11 32.70
N LEU A 572 -20.45 -25.87 32.70
CA LEU A 572 -19.80 -25.28 33.87
C LEU A 572 -20.72 -24.33 34.66
N LEU A 573 -21.66 -23.66 33.99
CA LEU A 573 -22.46 -22.58 34.60
C LEU A 573 -23.95 -22.96 34.77
N GLY A 574 -24.39 -24.08 34.19
CA GLY A 574 -25.74 -24.62 34.42
C GLY A 574 -26.90 -23.79 33.85
N THR A 575 -26.61 -22.74 33.08
CA THR A 575 -27.60 -21.89 32.41
C THR A 575 -27.11 -21.43 31.03
N TRP A 576 -27.90 -20.61 30.34
CA TRP A 576 -27.62 -20.08 29.01
C TRP A 576 -27.82 -18.57 28.97
N CYS A 577 -27.17 -17.93 28.01
CA CYS A 577 -27.30 -16.51 27.74
C CYS A 577 -27.91 -16.29 26.35
N ALA A 578 -29.16 -15.82 26.28
CA ALA A 578 -29.87 -15.61 25.01
C ALA A 578 -29.14 -14.61 24.10
N LEU A 579 -28.65 -13.51 24.68
CA LEU A 579 -27.90 -12.49 23.96
C LEU A 579 -26.58 -13.03 23.41
N CYS A 580 -25.89 -13.87 24.18
CA CYS A 580 -24.64 -14.51 23.76
C CYS A 580 -24.88 -15.47 22.59
N LEU A 581 -25.96 -16.26 22.63
CA LEU A 581 -26.36 -17.14 21.53
C LEU A 581 -26.65 -16.37 20.23
N ILE A 582 -27.33 -15.22 20.32
CA ILE A 582 -27.57 -14.35 19.16
C ILE A 582 -26.25 -13.85 18.57
N THR A 583 -25.31 -13.38 19.40
CA THR A 583 -24.00 -12.93 18.91
C THR A 583 -23.16 -14.08 18.34
N ALA A 584 -23.24 -15.27 18.94
CA ALA A 584 -22.56 -16.46 18.45
C ALA A 584 -23.12 -16.93 17.09
N ALA A 585 -24.43 -16.82 16.88
CA ALA A 585 -25.04 -17.06 15.58
C ALA A 585 -24.57 -16.02 14.55
N ALA A 586 -24.54 -14.74 14.93
CA ALA A 586 -24.08 -13.67 14.05
C ALA A 586 -22.63 -13.90 13.58
N ILE A 587 -21.69 -14.20 14.48
CA ILE A 587 -20.29 -14.46 14.10
C ILE A 587 -20.16 -15.72 13.24
N LEU A 588 -20.94 -16.77 13.49
CA LEU A 588 -20.93 -17.99 12.68
C LEU A 588 -21.37 -17.71 11.23
N ILE A 589 -22.34 -16.82 11.03
CA ILE A 589 -22.79 -16.36 9.71
C ILE A 589 -21.72 -15.49 9.03
N GLN A 590 -20.91 -14.74 9.79
CA GLN A 590 -19.84 -13.91 9.22
C GLN A 590 -18.67 -14.73 8.65
N ILE A 591 -18.34 -15.88 9.25
CA ILE A 591 -17.13 -16.66 8.90
C ILE A 591 -17.06 -17.01 7.39
N PRO A 592 -18.10 -17.54 6.74
CA PRO A 592 -18.06 -17.85 5.31
C PRO A 592 -17.69 -16.64 4.43
N TYR A 593 -18.26 -15.47 4.72
CA TYR A 593 -17.99 -14.24 3.97
C TYR A 593 -16.57 -13.72 4.17
N SER A 594 -16.01 -13.84 5.38
CA SER A 594 -14.65 -13.35 5.67
C SER A 594 -13.56 -14.28 5.14
N VAL A 595 -13.81 -15.59 5.10
CA VAL A 595 -12.87 -16.61 4.64
C VAL A 595 -12.54 -16.45 3.15
N ASP A 596 -13.52 -16.13 2.31
CA ASP A 596 -13.29 -15.95 0.87
C ASP A 596 -12.27 -14.84 0.59
N GLU A 597 -12.40 -13.72 1.29
CA GLU A 597 -11.49 -12.58 1.14
C GLU A 597 -10.08 -12.92 1.64
N LEU A 598 -9.98 -13.68 2.74
CA LEU A 598 -8.72 -14.19 3.27
C LEU A 598 -8.04 -15.14 2.26
N ILE A 599 -8.79 -16.07 1.69
CA ILE A 599 -8.29 -17.02 0.69
C ILE A 599 -7.81 -16.28 -0.55
N ALA A 600 -8.58 -15.34 -1.09
CA ALA A 600 -8.19 -14.56 -2.26
C ALA A 600 -6.89 -13.77 -2.02
N THR A 601 -6.76 -13.17 -0.83
CA THR A 601 -5.55 -12.44 -0.43
C THR A 601 -4.34 -13.36 -0.26
N VAL A 602 -4.50 -14.53 0.35
CA VAL A 602 -3.41 -15.51 0.48
C VAL A 602 -3.00 -16.08 -0.88
N GLN A 603 -3.96 -16.33 -1.77
CA GLN A 603 -3.68 -16.75 -3.15
C GLN A 603 -2.90 -15.68 -3.92
N PHE A 604 -3.27 -14.41 -3.78
CA PHE A 604 -2.56 -13.26 -4.32
C PHE A 604 -1.10 -13.21 -3.83
N LEU A 605 -0.90 -13.21 -2.52
CA LEU A 605 0.44 -13.17 -1.92
C LEU A 605 1.30 -14.35 -2.39
N ARG A 606 0.71 -15.55 -2.51
CA ARG A 606 1.39 -16.73 -3.07
C ARG A 606 1.78 -16.56 -4.53
N ARG A 607 0.91 -15.99 -5.38
CA ARG A 607 1.23 -15.68 -6.79
C ARG A 607 2.38 -14.69 -6.88
N ARG A 608 2.34 -13.59 -6.11
CA ARG A 608 3.41 -12.59 -6.10
C ARG A 608 4.74 -13.15 -5.59
N LYS A 609 4.72 -13.99 -4.55
CA LYS A 609 5.92 -14.72 -4.09
C LYS A 609 6.51 -15.60 -5.18
N ARG A 610 5.68 -16.35 -5.92
CA ARG A 610 6.13 -17.19 -7.05
C ARG A 610 6.69 -16.36 -8.20
N ALA A 611 6.23 -15.13 -8.39
CA ALA A 611 6.74 -14.18 -9.36
C ALA A 611 8.03 -13.46 -8.91
N GLY A 612 8.60 -13.80 -7.74
CA GLY A 612 9.82 -13.19 -7.22
C GLY A 612 9.63 -11.78 -6.64
N ALA A 613 8.40 -11.39 -6.32
CA ALA A 613 8.12 -10.10 -5.69
C ALA A 613 8.47 -10.11 -4.19
N PRO A 614 8.92 -8.98 -3.62
CA PRO A 614 9.22 -8.83 -2.20
C PRO A 614 7.94 -8.93 -1.37
N LEU A 615 7.79 -10.02 -0.61
CA LEU A 615 6.51 -10.40 -0.01
C LEU A 615 6.03 -9.40 1.03
N LEU A 616 6.92 -8.94 1.91
CA LEU A 616 6.60 -8.01 2.99
C LEU A 616 6.20 -6.64 2.46
N ARG A 617 6.87 -6.16 1.41
CA ARG A 617 6.51 -4.91 0.74
C ARG A 617 5.16 -5.01 0.04
N VAL A 618 4.92 -6.11 -0.68
CA VAL A 618 3.61 -6.38 -1.31
C VAL A 618 2.51 -6.51 -0.26
N PHE A 619 2.82 -7.11 0.90
CA PHE A 619 1.88 -7.25 2.00
C PHE A 619 1.43 -5.90 2.56
N LEU A 620 2.34 -4.94 2.74
CA LEU A 620 2.02 -3.61 3.29
C LEU A 620 1.45 -2.64 2.24
N THR A 621 2.03 -2.59 1.04
CA THR A 621 1.73 -1.57 0.02
C THR A 621 0.83 -2.06 -1.12
N GLY A 622 0.58 -3.37 -1.18
CA GLY A 622 -0.15 -4.00 -2.27
C GLY A 622 0.65 -4.13 -3.55
N ASP A 623 0.06 -4.78 -4.55
CA ASP A 623 0.62 -4.88 -5.91
C ASP A 623 -0.48 -5.04 -6.98
N THR A 624 -0.08 -5.09 -8.24
CA THR A 624 -0.92 -5.53 -9.35
C THR A 624 -0.96 -7.06 -9.44
N ASP A 625 -2.00 -7.58 -10.10
CA ASP A 625 -2.14 -9.00 -10.45
C ASP A 625 -2.50 -9.12 -11.95
N ASP A 626 -2.56 -10.35 -12.45
CA ASP A 626 -2.91 -10.65 -13.84
C ASP A 626 -4.43 -10.69 -14.03
N GLY A 627 -4.93 -10.12 -15.13
CA GLY A 627 -6.36 -10.05 -15.43
C GLY A 627 -6.77 -8.70 -16.01
N PRO A 628 -7.98 -8.59 -16.59
CA PRO A 628 -8.47 -7.33 -17.14
C PRO A 628 -8.62 -6.29 -16.02
N ASP A 629 -8.20 -5.04 -16.28
CA ASP A 629 -8.54 -3.89 -15.42
C ASP A 629 -10.00 -3.49 -15.70
N ASP A 630 -10.92 -4.41 -15.41
CA ASP A 630 -12.34 -4.11 -15.36
C ASP A 630 -12.57 -3.26 -14.12
N ARG A 631 -12.42 -1.95 -14.30
CA ARG A 631 -12.88 -0.94 -13.35
C ARG A 631 -14.40 -0.90 -13.40
N THR A 632 -15.02 -2.00 -12.96
CA THR A 632 -16.47 -2.04 -12.75
C THR A 632 -16.86 -0.88 -11.85
N ARG A 633 -17.75 -0.04 -12.36
CA ARG A 633 -18.40 1.07 -11.64
C ARG A 633 -18.95 0.57 -10.31
N ASP A 634 -18.82 1.42 -9.29
CA ASP A 634 -19.21 1.15 -7.90
C ASP A 634 -20.54 0.39 -7.81
N ASP A 635 -20.57 -0.68 -7.01
CA ASP A 635 -21.72 -1.57 -6.80
C ASP A 635 -23.03 -0.82 -6.44
N PHE A 636 -22.92 0.40 -5.92
CA PHE A 636 -24.02 1.24 -5.42
C PHE A 636 -24.79 2.03 -6.49
N GLU A 637 -24.40 2.00 -7.76
CA GLU A 637 -25.23 2.53 -8.85
C GLU A 637 -26.41 1.60 -9.21
N ARG A 638 -26.45 0.39 -8.62
CA ARG A 638 -27.50 -0.63 -8.85
C ARG A 638 -28.69 -0.44 -7.90
N SER A 639 -29.85 -1.03 -8.24
CA SER A 639 -31.03 -0.91 -7.39
C SER A 639 -30.81 -1.62 -6.04
N PRO A 640 -31.35 -1.11 -4.91
CA PRO A 640 -31.21 -1.75 -3.60
C PRO A 640 -31.73 -3.21 -3.55
N ARG A 641 -32.69 -3.55 -4.42
CA ARG A 641 -33.22 -4.92 -4.53
C ARG A 641 -32.23 -5.85 -5.23
N ASP A 642 -31.56 -5.38 -6.27
CA ASP A 642 -30.54 -6.17 -6.98
C ASP A 642 -29.34 -6.42 -6.05
N LEU A 643 -28.93 -5.40 -5.29
CA LEU A 643 -27.92 -5.50 -4.23
C LEU A 643 -28.32 -6.55 -3.18
N ALA A 644 -29.55 -6.51 -2.65
CA ALA A 644 -29.99 -7.49 -1.66
C ALA A 644 -30.06 -8.92 -2.22
N THR A 645 -30.48 -9.09 -3.47
CA THR A 645 -30.58 -10.40 -4.13
C THR A 645 -29.20 -10.98 -4.44
N GLU A 646 -28.25 -10.12 -4.85
CA GLU A 646 -26.85 -10.50 -5.07
C GLU A 646 -26.10 -10.73 -3.75
N THR A 647 -26.43 -10.02 -2.68
CA THR A 647 -25.87 -10.27 -1.35
C THR A 647 -26.34 -11.59 -0.75
N LEU A 648 -27.61 -11.97 -0.96
CA LEU A 648 -28.17 -13.24 -0.48
C LEU A 648 -27.88 -14.43 -1.43
N GLY A 649 -27.65 -14.17 -2.71
CA GLY A 649 -27.41 -15.21 -3.73
C GLY A 649 -25.98 -15.28 -4.29
N GLY A 650 -25.13 -14.30 -3.97
CA GLY A 650 -23.79 -14.14 -4.54
C GLY A 650 -22.76 -15.00 -3.81
N GLY A 651 -22.49 -16.18 -4.38
CA GLY A 651 -21.32 -17.01 -4.09
C GLY A 651 -21.34 -17.78 -2.78
N VAL A 652 -21.72 -17.15 -1.67
CA VAL A 652 -21.71 -17.73 -0.33
C VAL A 652 -23.09 -18.32 -0.02
N GLY A 653 -23.35 -19.53 -0.53
CA GLY A 653 -24.53 -20.28 -0.12
C GLY A 653 -24.42 -20.64 1.36
N ILE A 654 -25.30 -20.09 2.20
CA ILE A 654 -25.48 -20.60 3.57
C ILE A 654 -25.82 -22.08 3.42
N SER A 655 -24.89 -22.97 3.80
CA SER A 655 -25.15 -24.40 3.71
C SER A 655 -26.40 -24.73 4.53
N TRP A 656 -27.26 -25.61 4.02
CA TRP A 656 -28.51 -25.98 4.70
C TRP A 656 -28.30 -26.40 6.16
N GLY A 657 -27.14 -26.95 6.52
CA GLY A 657 -26.80 -27.27 7.92
C GLY A 657 -26.63 -26.05 8.83
N LEU A 658 -26.17 -24.91 8.29
CA LEU A 658 -26.02 -23.65 9.02
C LEU A 658 -27.36 -22.90 9.13
N ALA A 659 -28.22 -22.98 8.10
CA ALA A 659 -29.57 -22.41 8.11
C ALA A 659 -30.51 -23.15 9.08
N ILE A 660 -30.52 -24.49 9.05
CA ILE A 660 -31.35 -25.32 9.94
C ILE A 660 -30.94 -25.17 11.41
N GLY A 661 -29.69 -24.76 11.68
CA GLY A 661 -29.20 -24.49 13.02
C GLY A 661 -29.71 -23.21 13.67
N VAL A 662 -30.09 -22.22 12.86
CA VAL A 662 -30.52 -20.89 13.32
C VAL A 662 -32.04 -20.84 13.53
N ASP A 663 -32.82 -21.67 12.82
CA ASP A 663 -34.29 -21.63 12.80
C ASP A 663 -35.02 -22.49 13.87
N LEU A 664 -34.33 -23.09 14.86
CA LEU A 664 -35.00 -23.84 15.95
C LEU A 664 -34.80 -23.21 17.35
N PRO A 665 -35.72 -22.32 17.77
CA PRO A 665 -35.67 -21.69 19.09
C PRO A 665 -35.78 -22.62 20.31
N PRO A 666 -36.35 -23.86 20.25
CA PRO A 666 -36.37 -24.73 21.44
C PRO A 666 -35.42 -25.93 21.39
N ALA A 667 -34.52 -26.08 20.40
CA ALA A 667 -33.70 -27.30 20.25
C ALA A 667 -32.17 -27.06 20.21
N VAL A 668 -31.70 -25.91 20.70
CA VAL A 668 -30.28 -25.56 20.80
C VAL A 668 -29.40 -26.63 21.49
N PRO A 669 -29.86 -27.39 22.51
CA PRO A 669 -29.04 -28.45 23.11
C PRO A 669 -28.67 -29.57 22.12
N SER A 670 -29.56 -29.86 21.16
CA SER A 670 -29.39 -30.96 20.19
C SER A 670 -28.63 -30.56 18.91
N PHE A 671 -28.52 -29.25 18.65
CA PHE A 671 -27.77 -28.71 17.51
C PHE A 671 -26.26 -28.85 17.72
N ILE A 672 -25.78 -28.53 18.93
CA ILE A 672 -24.35 -28.64 19.29
C ILE A 672 -23.90 -30.11 19.35
N THR A 673 -24.76 -31.03 19.81
CA THR A 673 -24.42 -32.48 19.84
C THR A 673 -24.20 -33.07 18.44
N ARG A 674 -24.89 -32.56 17.42
CA ARG A 674 -24.72 -33.02 16.02
C ARG A 674 -23.55 -32.36 15.30
N VAL A 675 -23.21 -31.12 15.64
CA VAL A 675 -22.09 -30.39 15.01
C VAL A 675 -20.73 -30.76 15.62
N CYS A 676 -20.67 -31.09 16.92
CA CYS A 676 -19.42 -31.36 17.63
C CYS A 676 -18.92 -32.82 17.59
N GLY A 677 -19.65 -33.77 16.98
CA GLY A 677 -19.10 -35.07 16.59
C GLY A 677 -18.31 -35.82 17.68
N PHE A 678 -18.78 -35.83 18.93
CA PHE A 678 -18.37 -36.79 19.95
C PHE A 678 -19.60 -37.58 20.37
N GLY A 679 -19.73 -38.80 19.81
CA GLY A 679 -20.68 -39.76 20.32
C GLY A 679 -20.26 -40.19 21.72
N PHE A 680 -20.94 -39.70 22.74
CA PHE A 680 -20.97 -40.39 24.03
C PHE A 680 -21.75 -41.67 23.83
N GLY A 681 -21.01 -42.77 23.61
CA GLY A 681 -21.55 -44.09 23.81
C GLY A 681 -22.05 -44.20 25.24
N SER A 682 -23.27 -44.67 25.38
CA SER A 682 -23.92 -45.07 26.61
C SER A 682 -22.94 -45.80 27.53
N LEU A 683 -22.59 -45.18 28.65
CA LEU A 683 -22.09 -45.90 29.81
C LEU A 683 -23.30 -46.59 30.44
N ASP A 684 -23.62 -47.76 29.92
CA ASP A 684 -24.49 -48.72 30.60
C ASP A 684 -23.78 -49.13 31.89
N VAL A 685 -24.39 -48.68 32.99
CA VAL A 685 -24.15 -49.19 34.34
C VAL A 685 -24.69 -50.62 34.38
N ILE A 686 -23.81 -51.61 34.58
CA ILE A 686 -24.18 -52.95 35.04
C ILE A 686 -23.00 -53.52 35.86
N PRO A 687 -23.29 -54.22 36.97
CA PRO A 687 -23.68 -53.74 38.29
C PRO A 687 -22.50 -53.34 39.20
#